data_AF-B9RQ87-F1
#
_entry.id   AF-B9RQ87-F1
#
_cell.length_a   1.000
_cell.length_b   1.000
_cell.length_c   1.000
_cell.angle_alpha   90.00
_cell.angle_beta   90.00
_cell.angle_gamma   90.00
#
_symmetry.space_group_name_H-M   'P 1'
#
loop_
_entity.id
_entity.type
_entity.pdbx_description
1 polymer ?
#
loop_
_entity_poly.entity_id
_entity_poly.type
_entity_poly.pdbx_seq_one_letter_code
_entity_poly.pdbx_strand_id
1 'polypeptide(L)'
;MEMDKSLFLLFAISSGVFLLSVLVYAQDQSGFISIDCGIEDGSSYVDENTGINYVSDAPYISSGVSERISSEINTKNIDKQYLTLRSFSEGKKSCYTLNATQGKNNKHLIRAGFLYGNYDEQGNIPRFDLYLGPNWWETVILEGASSFFTVEIIHVPSSNHIDICLVNTGFGTPFISVLELRPLYNDIYVMSASGSLQNFGRYDCGSTSDRAIRFPRDIYDRIWSPNNSPYWEVLSTTSTVQHSRNKFQMPSIVMETAVTVNDSYVGLILSWVRDNPNSQFHIYFHLAEIQELKTTQYRGLDIYVNDELWYGPFSPTYLQTTTIYNTEAMNATGYDVLINKTENSTLPPLLNAFEIYFVKKFLQSETYRQDVEAILNIYSTYGLKRYWQGDPCAPMISVWDGLNCSYNGHNPPRIISLNLSSSGLTGPISSHISNLKMLQFLDLSNNSLTGPVPDFLSQLQFLRMLDLSHNKLSGSVPIGLIERSKNETLVLNVHKNSRLCSSDSCKTKITLPVVATIGSVFIFLFIAAVAFWSLKRRKQGEIDEHNGASKLKEQHFAYSDILNISKNLERVLGNGNFGTIYHGYLDDIQVAVKIFFPSYVHGYRQFQAEAKVLSRVHHRNLTTCFGYCNEDTNKGLIYEYMSNGNLQDALSDSNANFLSWQERLQVALDVAKGLEFLHNGCKPPIIHGNLKPTNILLDENFHAKLVDFGLSKILITEDATTEYLDPE
;
A
#
# COMPACT_ATOMS: atom_id res chain seq x y z
N MET A 1 72.22 -5.01 19.32
CA MET A 1 71.16 -5.75 20.02
C MET A 1 70.21 -4.74 20.66
N GLU A 2 69.50 -3.85 19.97
CA GLU A 2 68.96 -3.84 18.59
C GLU A 2 68.37 -5.18 18.16
N MET A 3 67.17 -5.43 18.65
CA MET A 3 66.05 -6.13 18.00
C MET A 3 64.87 -6.02 18.98
N ASP A 4 63.64 -6.04 18.47
CA ASP A 4 62.38 -6.05 19.25
C ASP A 4 61.78 -4.75 19.80
N LYS A 5 61.97 -3.62 19.09
CA LYS A 5 60.94 -2.55 19.12
C LYS A 5 60.51 -2.06 17.74
N SER A 6 61.35 -2.18 16.72
CA SER A 6 60.97 -1.87 15.34
C SER A 6 60.12 -2.96 14.68
N LEU A 7 60.19 -4.22 15.13
CA LEU A 7 59.44 -5.33 14.53
C LEU A 7 57.95 -5.31 14.90
N PHE A 8 57.61 -4.86 16.11
CA PHE A 8 56.21 -4.70 16.54
C PHE A 8 55.53 -3.48 15.89
N LEU A 9 56.30 -2.42 15.59
CA LEU A 9 55.77 -1.28 14.83
C LEU A 9 55.59 -1.63 13.34
N LEU A 10 56.46 -2.45 12.77
CA LEU A 10 56.31 -2.95 11.40
C LEU A 10 55.14 -3.93 11.25
N PHE A 11 54.80 -4.73 12.28
CA PHE A 11 53.61 -5.58 12.26
C PHE A 11 52.30 -4.82 12.49
N ALA A 12 52.32 -3.73 13.27
CA ALA A 12 51.17 -2.84 13.42
C ALA A 12 50.93 -1.97 12.16
N ILE A 13 51.99 -1.66 11.41
CA ILE A 13 51.90 -0.95 10.13
C ILE A 13 51.56 -1.91 8.97
N SER A 14 51.92 -3.20 9.04
CA SER A 14 51.53 -4.19 8.02
C SER A 14 50.10 -4.74 8.20
N SER A 15 49.51 -4.63 9.39
CA SER A 15 48.10 -4.95 9.63
C SER A 15 47.16 -3.75 9.44
N GLY A 16 47.69 -2.52 9.43
CA GLY A 16 46.97 -1.30 9.08
C GLY A 16 46.99 -0.92 7.58
N VAL A 17 47.81 -1.58 6.76
CA VAL A 17 47.93 -1.32 5.31
C VAL A 17 47.24 -2.40 4.46
N PHE A 18 46.68 -3.44 5.07
CA PHE A 18 45.84 -4.46 4.41
C PHE A 18 44.33 -4.29 4.69
N LEU A 19 43.90 -3.06 5.02
CA LEU A 19 42.49 -2.63 5.07
C LEU A 19 42.17 -1.59 3.97
N LEU A 20 42.95 -1.58 2.89
CA LEU A 20 42.77 -0.69 1.74
C LEU A 20 42.19 -1.38 0.50
N SER A 21 41.57 -2.55 0.65
CA SER A 21 40.99 -3.28 -0.49
C SER A 21 39.68 -3.98 -0.15
N VAL A 22 38.73 -3.28 0.46
CA VAL A 22 37.29 -3.32 0.11
C VAL A 22 36.66 -2.02 0.64
N LEU A 23 37.06 -0.87 0.08
CA LEU A 23 36.08 0.20 -0.05
C LEU A 23 35.24 -0.22 -1.27
N VAL A 24 34.20 -1.02 -1.05
CA VAL A 24 33.02 -0.88 -1.91
C VAL A 24 32.71 0.60 -1.79
N TYR A 25 32.93 1.37 -2.85
CA TYR A 25 32.30 2.67 -2.96
C TYR A 25 30.82 2.37 -2.73
N ALA A 26 30.31 2.69 -1.54
CA ALA A 26 28.88 2.69 -1.29
C ALA A 26 28.35 3.83 -2.16
N GLN A 27 28.14 3.53 -3.45
CA GLN A 27 27.46 4.43 -4.35
C GLN A 27 26.08 4.68 -3.75
N ASP A 28 25.71 5.95 -3.72
CA ASP A 28 24.50 6.42 -3.08
C ASP A 28 23.27 5.81 -3.77
N GLN A 29 22.55 4.93 -3.08
CA GLN A 29 21.27 4.37 -3.54
C GLN A 29 20.08 5.30 -3.21
N SER A 30 20.35 6.57 -2.90
CA SER A 30 19.32 7.56 -2.59
C SER A 30 18.23 7.62 -3.67
N GLY A 31 17.00 7.38 -3.24
CA GLY A 31 15.82 7.39 -4.11
C GLY A 31 15.56 6.08 -4.85
N PHE A 32 16.39 5.05 -4.71
CA PHE A 32 16.09 3.73 -5.26
C PHE A 32 14.92 3.11 -4.49
N ILE A 33 14.00 2.49 -5.25
CA ILE A 33 13.01 1.56 -4.72
C ILE A 33 13.27 0.22 -5.40
N SER A 34 13.57 -0.81 -4.62
CA SER A 34 13.87 -2.15 -5.12
C SER A 34 13.07 -3.15 -4.30
N ILE A 35 12.07 -3.74 -4.93
CA ILE A 35 11.06 -4.56 -4.27
C ILE A 35 11.19 -5.99 -4.79
N ASP A 36 11.38 -6.92 -3.88
CA ASP A 36 11.27 -8.36 -4.12
C ASP A 36 9.84 -8.78 -3.77
N CYS A 37 9.05 -9.13 -4.79
CA CYS A 37 7.63 -9.39 -4.62
C CYS A 37 7.41 -10.79 -4.06
N GLY A 38 6.65 -10.90 -2.98
CA GLY A 38 6.35 -12.19 -2.35
C GLY A 38 7.49 -12.80 -1.51
N ILE A 39 8.50 -12.01 -1.16
CA ILE A 39 9.40 -12.35 -0.04
C ILE A 39 8.69 -12.08 1.30
N GLU A 40 9.13 -12.74 2.37
CA GLU A 40 8.58 -12.63 3.73
C GLU A 40 8.34 -11.17 4.17
N ASP A 41 7.15 -10.91 4.72
CA ASP A 41 6.72 -9.57 5.11
C ASP A 41 7.70 -8.91 6.09
N GLY A 42 8.16 -7.70 5.74
CA GLY A 42 9.13 -6.94 6.53
C GLY A 42 10.58 -7.39 6.37
N SER A 43 10.86 -8.41 5.56
CA SER A 43 12.23 -8.81 5.23
C SER A 43 12.91 -7.86 4.25
N SER A 44 14.24 -7.89 4.25
CA SER A 44 15.10 -7.19 3.29
C SER A 44 16.45 -7.90 3.16
N TYR A 45 17.14 -7.66 2.06
CA TYR A 45 18.50 -8.15 1.86
C TYR A 45 19.27 -7.30 0.86
N VAL A 46 20.59 -7.29 1.00
CA VAL A 46 21.50 -6.72 0.01
C VAL A 46 21.88 -7.82 -0.97
N ASP A 47 21.61 -7.60 -2.25
CA ASP A 47 22.03 -8.50 -3.32
C ASP A 47 23.58 -8.50 -3.42
N GLU A 48 24.19 -9.68 -3.45
CA GLU A 48 25.65 -9.82 -3.39
C GLU A 48 26.33 -9.38 -4.69
N ASN A 49 25.63 -9.47 -5.83
CA ASN A 49 26.19 -9.17 -7.14
C ASN A 49 26.18 -7.67 -7.43
N THR A 50 25.07 -7.00 -7.10
CA THR A 50 24.84 -5.58 -7.40
C THR A 50 25.07 -4.70 -6.17
N GLY A 51 24.93 -5.22 -4.95
CA GLY A 51 24.91 -4.42 -3.73
C GLY A 51 23.60 -3.66 -3.50
N ILE A 52 22.55 -3.90 -4.31
CA ILE A 52 21.25 -3.26 -4.16
C ILE A 52 20.50 -3.87 -2.97
N ASN A 53 19.90 -3.02 -2.13
CA ASN A 53 19.03 -3.48 -1.05
C ASN A 53 17.59 -3.70 -1.56
N TYR A 54 17.15 -4.95 -1.60
CA TYR A 54 15.76 -5.33 -1.88
C TYR A 54 14.94 -5.43 -0.59
N VAL A 55 13.70 -4.97 -0.64
CA VAL A 55 12.75 -5.02 0.48
C VAL A 55 11.49 -5.79 0.08
N SER A 56 10.79 -6.32 1.09
CA SER A 56 9.47 -6.91 0.91
C SER A 56 8.47 -5.91 0.32
N ASP A 57 7.54 -6.45 -0.46
CA ASP A 57 6.53 -5.71 -1.20
C ASP A 57 5.28 -5.38 -0.37
N ALA A 58 5.13 -5.99 0.82
CA ALA A 58 4.00 -5.80 1.73
C ALA A 58 3.61 -4.33 2.04
N PRO A 59 4.53 -3.36 2.14
CA PRO A 59 4.16 -1.95 2.34
C PRO A 59 3.53 -1.28 1.12
N TYR A 60 3.64 -1.87 -0.07
CA TYR A 60 3.29 -1.26 -1.35
C TYR A 60 2.04 -1.86 -1.99
N ILE A 61 1.55 -2.99 -1.47
CA ILE A 61 0.39 -3.73 -1.99
C ILE A 61 -0.44 -4.25 -0.82
N SER A 62 -1.77 -4.31 -0.97
CA SER A 62 -2.69 -4.73 0.10
C SER A 62 -3.40 -6.07 -0.17
N SER A 63 -3.03 -6.77 -1.25
CA SER A 63 -3.66 -8.02 -1.70
C SER A 63 -2.63 -8.93 -2.35
N GLY A 64 -3.05 -10.13 -2.74
CA GLY A 64 -2.22 -11.13 -3.41
C GLY A 64 -1.52 -12.07 -2.44
N VAL A 65 -1.10 -13.21 -2.96
CA VAL A 65 -0.51 -14.31 -2.21
C VAL A 65 0.98 -14.38 -2.50
N SER A 66 1.76 -14.58 -1.45
CA SER A 66 3.22 -14.79 -1.52
C SER A 66 3.49 -16.21 -2.02
N GLU A 67 4.23 -16.34 -3.11
CA GLU A 67 4.49 -17.62 -3.77
C GLU A 67 5.98 -17.82 -4.01
N ARG A 68 6.37 -19.08 -4.18
CA ARG A 68 7.74 -19.47 -4.52
C ARG A 68 7.74 -20.27 -5.81
N ILE A 69 8.74 -20.06 -6.65
CA ILE A 69 8.91 -20.88 -7.85
C ILE A 69 9.10 -22.36 -7.49
N SER A 70 8.64 -23.24 -8.38
CA SER A 70 8.74 -24.69 -8.20
C SER A 70 10.20 -25.13 -8.01
N SER A 71 10.42 -26.10 -7.12
CA SER A 71 11.72 -26.73 -6.90
C SER A 71 12.25 -27.48 -8.13
N GLU A 72 11.41 -27.75 -9.12
CA GLU A 72 11.80 -28.38 -10.39
C GLU A 72 12.59 -27.43 -11.30
N ILE A 73 12.44 -26.12 -11.10
CA ILE A 73 13.17 -25.10 -11.85
C ILE A 73 14.62 -25.05 -11.36
N ASN A 74 15.58 -25.08 -12.30
CA ASN A 74 16.98 -24.95 -11.96
C ASN A 74 17.30 -23.52 -11.50
N THR A 75 17.45 -23.33 -10.19
CA THR A 75 17.67 -22.02 -9.56
C THR A 75 19.11 -21.55 -9.52
N LYS A 76 20.09 -22.36 -9.98
CA LYS A 76 21.53 -22.05 -9.82
C LYS A 76 21.99 -20.72 -10.42
N ASN A 77 21.31 -20.24 -11.45
CA ASN A 77 21.64 -18.99 -12.16
C ASN A 77 20.47 -17.99 -12.14
N ILE A 78 19.53 -18.15 -11.21
CA ILE A 78 18.38 -17.26 -11.07
C ILE A 78 18.69 -16.28 -9.94
N ASP A 79 18.62 -14.98 -10.25
CA ASP A 79 18.82 -13.96 -9.22
C ASP A 79 17.76 -14.08 -8.13
N LYS A 80 18.14 -13.74 -6.89
CA LYS A 80 17.34 -14.03 -5.70
C LYS A 80 15.92 -13.45 -5.76
N GLN A 81 15.77 -12.25 -6.32
CA GLN A 81 14.49 -11.53 -6.50
C GLN A 81 13.53 -12.16 -7.52
N TYR A 82 13.92 -13.27 -8.15
CA TYR A 82 13.03 -14.07 -9.00
C TYR A 82 12.67 -15.42 -8.38
N LEU A 83 13.18 -15.75 -7.20
CA LEU A 83 12.84 -17.00 -6.51
C LEU A 83 11.46 -16.95 -5.85
N THR A 84 11.00 -15.74 -5.56
CA THR A 84 9.67 -15.43 -5.01
C THR A 84 8.88 -14.57 -5.99
N LEU A 85 7.56 -14.62 -5.87
CA LEU A 85 6.64 -13.76 -6.60
C LEU A 85 5.37 -13.53 -5.77
N ARG A 86 4.66 -12.45 -6.07
CA ARG A 86 3.30 -12.24 -5.56
C ARG A 86 2.27 -12.50 -6.65
N SER A 87 1.31 -13.37 -6.38
CA SER A 87 0.23 -13.77 -7.30
C SER A 87 -1.11 -13.13 -6.92
N PHE A 88 -1.97 -12.89 -7.91
CA PHE A 88 -3.25 -12.19 -7.74
C PHE A 88 -4.40 -12.97 -8.37
N SER A 89 -4.86 -14.02 -7.68
CA SER A 89 -5.99 -14.85 -8.12
C SER A 89 -7.35 -14.17 -7.96
N GLU A 90 -7.44 -13.18 -7.06
CA GLU A 90 -8.68 -12.47 -6.74
C GLU A 90 -8.73 -11.07 -7.35
N GLY A 91 -9.93 -10.67 -7.78
CA GLY A 91 -10.18 -9.35 -8.36
C GLY A 91 -9.76 -9.23 -9.83
N LYS A 92 -10.16 -8.11 -10.45
CA LYS A 92 -9.83 -7.81 -11.85
C LYS A 92 -8.53 -7.03 -12.01
N LYS A 93 -8.10 -6.35 -10.94
CA LYS A 93 -6.98 -5.42 -10.94
C LYS A 93 -6.33 -5.39 -9.56
N SER A 94 -5.01 -5.51 -9.55
CA SER A 94 -4.19 -5.36 -8.35
C SER A 94 -3.10 -4.33 -8.59
N CYS A 95 -2.90 -3.37 -7.69
CA CYS A 95 -2.03 -2.22 -7.94
C CYS A 95 -1.04 -1.98 -6.81
N TYR A 96 0.24 -1.94 -7.16
CA TYR A 96 1.29 -1.40 -6.30
C TYR A 96 1.24 0.11 -6.31
N THR A 97 1.38 0.74 -5.14
CA THR A 97 1.52 2.20 -5.02
C THR A 97 2.91 2.55 -4.52
N LEU A 98 3.76 3.06 -5.41
CA LEU A 98 5.13 3.45 -5.09
C LEU A 98 5.22 4.92 -4.73
N ASN A 99 5.71 5.24 -3.53
CA ASN A 99 5.95 6.62 -3.11
C ASN A 99 7.38 7.05 -3.48
N ALA A 100 7.54 7.69 -4.64
CA ALA A 100 8.82 8.20 -5.10
C ALA A 100 9.13 9.55 -4.43
N THR A 101 10.26 9.62 -3.74
CA THR A 101 10.75 10.88 -3.14
C THR A 101 11.12 11.83 -4.28
N GLN A 102 10.47 13.00 -4.33
CA GLN A 102 10.51 13.88 -5.52
C GLN A 102 9.98 13.19 -6.79
N GLY A 103 9.01 12.27 -6.70
CA GLY A 103 8.44 11.58 -7.86
C GLY A 103 7.91 12.54 -8.92
N LYS A 104 7.06 13.47 -8.49
CA LYS A 104 6.33 14.37 -9.39
C LYS A 104 7.25 15.21 -10.26
N ASN A 105 6.99 15.20 -11.56
CA ASN A 105 7.71 15.97 -12.59
C ASN A 105 9.21 15.62 -12.72
N ASN A 106 9.68 14.56 -12.07
CA ASN A 106 11.05 14.09 -12.22
C ASN A 106 11.08 12.76 -12.97
N LYS A 107 12.14 12.58 -13.76
CA LYS A 107 12.30 11.41 -14.62
C LYS A 107 12.71 10.20 -13.79
N HIS A 108 12.02 9.09 -14.01
CA HIS A 108 12.30 7.83 -13.36
C HIS A 108 12.40 6.72 -14.41
N LEU A 109 13.37 5.83 -14.23
CA LEU A 109 13.39 4.53 -14.88
C LEU A 109 12.63 3.56 -13.98
N ILE A 110 11.64 2.88 -14.53
CA ILE A 110 10.78 1.93 -13.84
C ILE A 110 10.92 0.58 -14.56
N ARG A 111 11.15 -0.49 -13.82
CA ARG A 111 11.35 -1.83 -14.35
C ARG A 111 10.48 -2.82 -13.58
N ALA A 112 9.73 -3.65 -14.30
CA ALA A 112 8.95 -4.75 -13.75
C ALA A 112 9.47 -6.07 -14.35
N GLY A 113 9.75 -7.05 -13.48
CA GLY A 113 10.28 -8.36 -13.86
C GLY A 113 9.38 -9.50 -13.41
N PHE A 114 9.35 -10.54 -14.25
CA PHE A 114 8.45 -11.67 -14.12
C PHE A 114 9.20 -12.98 -14.43
N LEU A 115 9.13 -13.93 -13.50
CA LEU A 115 9.46 -15.33 -13.71
C LEU A 115 8.32 -16.18 -13.16
N TYR A 116 7.63 -16.92 -14.03
CA TYR A 116 6.49 -17.75 -13.61
C TYR A 116 6.95 -18.91 -12.73
N GLY A 117 8.01 -19.61 -13.13
CA GLY A 117 8.62 -20.67 -12.35
C GLY A 117 7.69 -21.83 -11.98
N ASN A 118 6.54 -21.96 -12.66
CA ASN A 118 5.49 -22.95 -12.35
C ASN A 118 5.09 -22.96 -10.87
N TYR A 119 5.00 -21.79 -10.22
CA TYR A 119 4.75 -21.67 -8.78
C TYR A 119 3.44 -22.32 -8.33
N ASP A 120 2.44 -22.40 -9.21
CA ASP A 120 1.11 -22.96 -8.93
C ASP A 120 0.97 -24.43 -9.37
N GLU A 121 2.03 -25.04 -9.89
CA GLU A 121 2.08 -26.41 -10.39
C GLU A 121 1.08 -26.75 -11.51
N GLN A 122 0.49 -25.75 -12.16
CA GLN A 122 -0.53 -25.97 -13.20
C GLN A 122 0.07 -26.12 -14.60
N GLY A 123 1.31 -25.64 -14.81
CA GLY A 123 1.96 -25.60 -16.12
C GLY A 123 1.30 -24.64 -17.12
N ASN A 124 0.32 -23.85 -16.69
CA ASN A 124 -0.42 -22.92 -17.53
C ASN A 124 0.25 -21.54 -17.47
N ILE A 125 1.00 -21.21 -18.51
CA ILE A 125 1.72 -19.94 -18.57
C ILE A 125 0.71 -18.77 -18.61
N PRO A 126 0.71 -17.88 -17.60
CA PRO A 126 -0.30 -16.84 -17.52
C PRO A 126 -0.01 -15.68 -18.48
N ARG A 127 -1.09 -15.02 -18.91
CA ARG A 127 -1.07 -13.80 -19.71
C ARG A 127 -1.99 -12.74 -19.09
N PHE A 128 -1.48 -11.54 -18.94
CA PHE A 128 -2.18 -10.42 -18.32
C PHE A 128 -1.58 -9.09 -18.75
N ASP A 129 -2.27 -7.99 -18.44
CA ASP A 129 -1.80 -6.65 -18.81
C ASP A 129 -1.20 -5.92 -17.61
N LEU A 130 -0.15 -5.16 -17.89
CA LEU A 130 0.49 -4.23 -16.98
C LEU A 130 0.09 -2.80 -17.35
N TYR A 131 -0.27 -2.02 -16.35
CA TYR A 131 -0.67 -0.62 -16.48
C TYR A 131 0.22 0.26 -15.61
N LEU A 132 0.58 1.43 -16.13
CA LEU A 132 1.21 2.52 -15.37
C LEU A 132 0.17 3.62 -15.15
N GLY A 133 -0.27 3.76 -13.91
CA GLY A 133 -1.45 4.54 -13.55
C GLY A 133 -2.67 4.08 -14.39
N PRO A 134 -3.34 5.00 -15.10
CA PRO A 134 -4.52 4.67 -15.90
C PRO A 134 -4.17 4.10 -17.30
N ASN A 135 -2.90 4.08 -17.70
CA ASN A 135 -2.49 3.79 -19.08
C ASN A 135 -1.90 2.39 -19.24
N TRP A 136 -2.28 1.71 -20.33
CA TRP A 136 -1.71 0.42 -20.68
C TRP A 136 -0.22 0.54 -20.97
N TRP A 137 0.59 -0.22 -20.23
CA TRP A 137 2.04 -0.23 -20.35
C TRP A 137 2.51 -1.40 -21.22
N GLU A 138 2.17 -2.65 -20.89
CA GLU A 138 2.57 -3.80 -21.70
C GLU A 138 1.70 -5.02 -21.42
N THR A 139 1.59 -5.95 -22.37
CA THR A 139 1.03 -7.29 -22.09
C THR A 139 2.16 -8.23 -21.71
N VAL A 140 2.07 -8.82 -20.52
CA VAL A 140 3.05 -9.82 -20.05
C VAL A 140 2.76 -11.14 -20.76
N ILE A 141 3.69 -11.57 -21.60
CA ILE A 141 3.64 -12.83 -22.34
C ILE A 141 4.96 -13.56 -22.13
N LEU A 142 4.89 -14.74 -21.54
CA LEU A 142 6.04 -15.59 -21.24
C LEU A 142 6.08 -16.76 -22.23
N GLU A 143 7.27 -17.15 -22.67
CA GLU A 143 7.46 -18.28 -23.61
C GLU A 143 7.47 -19.65 -22.91
N GLY A 144 7.68 -19.67 -21.59
CA GLY A 144 7.87 -20.87 -20.79
C GLY A 144 7.93 -20.59 -19.29
N ALA A 145 7.91 -21.65 -18.48
CA ALA A 145 7.98 -21.53 -17.02
C ALA A 145 9.31 -20.96 -16.52
N SER A 146 10.41 -21.23 -17.20
CA SER A 146 11.74 -20.69 -16.86
C SER A 146 12.08 -19.40 -17.61
N SER A 147 11.15 -18.86 -18.39
CA SER A 147 11.39 -17.65 -19.20
C SER A 147 11.28 -16.41 -18.31
N PHE A 148 12.24 -15.50 -18.46
CA PHE A 148 12.17 -14.18 -17.86
C PHE A 148 11.48 -13.22 -18.80
N PHE A 149 10.55 -12.43 -18.27
CA PHE A 149 10.02 -11.25 -18.95
C PHE A 149 10.39 -10.03 -18.13
N THR A 150 10.96 -9.02 -18.77
CA THR A 150 11.29 -7.75 -18.12
C THR A 150 10.88 -6.62 -19.03
N VAL A 151 10.16 -5.66 -18.47
CA VAL A 151 9.77 -4.44 -19.18
C VAL A 151 10.29 -3.23 -18.42
N GLU A 152 10.83 -2.26 -19.15
CA GLU A 152 11.42 -1.05 -18.60
C GLU A 152 10.88 0.18 -19.32
N ILE A 153 10.58 1.23 -18.56
CA ILE A 153 10.08 2.49 -19.08
C ILE A 153 10.72 3.66 -18.35
N ILE A 154 11.06 4.71 -19.10
CA ILE A 154 11.40 6.01 -18.57
C ILE A 154 10.14 6.87 -18.59
N HIS A 155 9.71 7.30 -17.41
CA HIS A 155 8.46 8.03 -17.21
C HIS A 155 8.66 9.25 -16.31
N VAL A 156 7.83 10.28 -16.52
CA VAL A 156 7.74 11.46 -15.66
C VAL A 156 6.33 11.47 -15.07
N PRO A 157 6.16 11.08 -13.79
CA PRO A 157 4.84 10.97 -13.20
C PRO A 157 4.26 12.35 -12.89
N SER A 158 2.94 12.45 -13.01
CA SER A 158 2.13 13.63 -12.67
C SER A 158 2.02 13.89 -11.16
N SER A 159 2.44 12.90 -10.36
CA SER A 159 2.21 12.78 -8.92
C SER A 159 3.46 12.17 -8.23
N ASN A 160 3.54 12.27 -6.89
CA ASN A 160 4.61 11.63 -6.12
C ASN A 160 4.38 10.14 -5.86
N HIS A 161 3.15 9.66 -6.08
CA HIS A 161 2.85 8.24 -6.09
C HIS A 161 2.76 7.74 -7.53
N ILE A 162 3.24 6.53 -7.76
CA ILE A 162 3.18 5.85 -9.05
C ILE A 162 2.46 4.54 -8.84
N ASP A 163 1.32 4.37 -9.50
CA ASP A 163 0.58 3.13 -9.45
C ASP A 163 1.01 2.20 -10.58
N ILE A 164 1.30 0.95 -10.25
CA ILE A 164 1.65 -0.11 -11.21
C ILE A 164 0.65 -1.24 -11.01
N CYS A 165 -0.23 -1.40 -11.99
CA CYS A 165 -1.41 -2.25 -11.89
C CYS A 165 -1.30 -3.46 -12.82
N LEU A 166 -1.57 -4.64 -12.27
CA LEU A 166 -1.74 -5.89 -13.00
C LEU A 166 -3.22 -6.12 -13.22
N VAL A 167 -3.63 -6.31 -14.47
CA VAL A 167 -5.04 -6.51 -14.86
C VAL A 167 -5.23 -7.91 -15.42
N ASN A 168 -6.13 -8.67 -14.80
CA ASN A 168 -6.43 -10.04 -15.21
C ASN A 168 -7.19 -10.04 -16.54
N THR A 169 -6.62 -10.68 -17.56
CA THR A 169 -7.23 -10.82 -18.90
C THR A 169 -7.98 -12.13 -19.11
N GLY A 170 -8.06 -12.99 -18.08
CA GLY A 170 -8.74 -14.28 -18.11
C GLY A 170 -7.88 -15.45 -18.61
N PHE A 171 -6.58 -15.24 -18.82
CA PHE A 171 -5.63 -16.23 -19.34
C PHE A 171 -4.58 -16.62 -18.29
N GLY A 172 -5.02 -16.92 -17.07
CA GLY A 172 -4.16 -17.28 -15.94
C GLY A 172 -4.07 -16.17 -14.88
N THR A 173 -3.35 -16.47 -13.80
CA THR A 173 -3.23 -15.60 -12.63
C THR A 173 -2.15 -14.54 -12.85
N PRO A 174 -2.47 -13.24 -12.77
CA PRO A 174 -1.45 -12.19 -12.78
C PRO A 174 -0.48 -12.33 -11.61
N PHE A 175 0.79 -12.07 -11.87
CA PHE A 175 1.82 -12.12 -10.84
C PHE A 175 2.96 -11.15 -11.16
N ILE A 176 3.83 -10.87 -10.19
CA ILE A 176 5.07 -10.09 -10.38
C ILE A 176 6.16 -10.62 -9.46
N SER A 177 7.40 -10.65 -9.92
CA SER A 177 8.56 -11.12 -9.15
C SER A 177 9.38 -9.97 -8.58
N VAL A 178 9.61 -8.92 -9.38
CA VAL A 178 10.44 -7.79 -8.97
C VAL A 178 9.91 -6.48 -9.52
N LEU A 179 10.02 -5.43 -8.71
CA LEU A 179 9.68 -4.07 -9.12
C LEU A 179 10.77 -3.09 -8.69
N GLU A 180 11.29 -2.33 -9.65
CA GLU A 180 12.42 -1.42 -9.45
C GLU A 180 12.11 -0.03 -9.99
N LEU A 181 12.53 0.99 -9.25
CA LEU A 181 12.46 2.39 -9.66
C LEU A 181 13.77 3.09 -9.34
N ARG A 182 14.27 3.86 -10.32
CA ARG A 182 15.53 4.59 -10.29
C ARG A 182 15.31 6.05 -10.68
N PRO A 183 15.74 7.03 -9.87
CA PRO A 183 15.70 8.43 -10.26
C PRO A 183 16.70 8.68 -11.39
N LEU A 184 16.31 9.48 -12.38
CA LEU A 184 17.15 9.93 -13.48
C LEU A 184 17.20 11.46 -13.50
N TYR A 185 18.29 12.02 -14.03
CA TYR A 185 18.32 13.46 -14.30
C TYR A 185 17.32 13.85 -15.39
N ASN A 186 16.71 15.02 -15.26
CA ASN A 186 15.64 15.43 -16.16
C ASN A 186 16.15 15.79 -17.58
N ASP A 187 17.43 16.12 -17.73
CA ASP A 187 18.05 16.53 -18.98
C ASP A 187 18.59 15.37 -19.83
N ILE A 188 18.59 14.14 -19.32
CA ILE A 188 18.94 12.91 -20.07
C ILE A 188 17.69 12.26 -20.66
N TYR A 189 17.79 11.74 -21.89
CA TYR A 189 16.67 11.16 -22.66
C TYR A 189 15.55 12.17 -23.02
N VAL A 190 15.32 12.34 -24.32
CA VAL A 190 14.32 13.28 -24.85
C VAL A 190 12.92 12.68 -24.74
N MET A 191 12.01 13.41 -24.08
CA MET A 191 10.61 12.99 -23.92
C MET A 191 9.68 13.98 -24.61
N SER A 192 8.61 13.46 -25.22
CA SER A 192 7.51 14.30 -25.69
C SER A 192 6.54 14.61 -24.54
N ALA A 193 5.78 15.71 -24.63
CA ALA A 193 4.94 16.21 -23.54
C ALA A 193 3.91 15.19 -22.98
N SER A 194 3.57 14.15 -23.74
CA SER A 194 2.66 13.06 -23.33
C SER A 194 3.23 11.67 -23.58
N GLY A 195 4.54 11.55 -23.83
CA GLY A 195 5.20 10.32 -24.24
C GLY A 195 6.25 9.87 -23.25
N SER A 196 6.09 8.63 -22.78
CA SER A 196 7.11 7.90 -22.02
C SER A 196 8.02 7.14 -22.99
N LEU A 197 9.23 6.77 -22.56
CA LEU A 197 10.16 6.01 -23.39
C LEU A 197 10.23 4.57 -22.89
N GLN A 198 9.60 3.63 -23.60
CA GLN A 198 9.73 2.23 -23.27
C GLN A 198 11.00 1.68 -23.92
N ASN A 199 11.81 0.97 -23.13
CA ASN A 199 13.05 0.39 -23.62
C ASN A 199 12.73 -0.69 -24.66
N PHE A 200 13.40 -0.61 -25.81
CA PHE A 200 13.41 -1.67 -26.82
C PHE A 200 14.68 -2.52 -26.67
N GLY A 201 15.81 -1.87 -26.43
CA GLY A 201 17.07 -2.53 -26.13
C GLY A 201 18.13 -1.56 -25.64
N ARG A 202 19.07 -2.07 -24.86
CA ARG A 202 20.24 -1.35 -24.36
C ARG A 202 21.43 -2.28 -24.41
N TYR A 203 22.42 -1.93 -25.23
CA TYR A 203 23.43 -2.87 -25.68
C TYR A 203 24.85 -2.35 -25.45
N ASP A 204 25.67 -3.19 -24.82
CA ASP A 204 27.13 -3.10 -24.83
C ASP A 204 27.65 -3.92 -26.01
N CYS A 205 28.14 -3.24 -27.04
CA CYS A 205 28.57 -3.89 -28.29
C CYS A 205 29.89 -4.64 -28.13
N GLY A 206 30.78 -4.13 -27.26
CA GLY A 206 32.14 -4.66 -27.12
C GLY A 206 32.28 -5.65 -25.97
N SER A 207 31.19 -6.00 -25.29
CA SER A 207 31.23 -6.93 -24.15
C SER A 207 31.86 -8.27 -24.55
N THR A 208 32.87 -8.67 -23.80
CA THR A 208 33.48 -10.01 -23.89
C THR A 208 32.89 -10.99 -22.88
N SER A 209 31.92 -10.53 -22.08
CA SER A 209 31.19 -11.33 -21.10
C SER A 209 29.77 -11.59 -21.57
N ASP A 210 29.22 -12.75 -21.21
CA ASP A 210 27.80 -13.06 -21.39
C ASP A 210 26.91 -12.42 -20.30
N ARG A 211 27.49 -11.67 -19.36
CA ARG A 211 26.76 -11.01 -18.26
C ARG A 211 26.46 -9.56 -18.58
N ALA A 212 25.25 -9.13 -18.25
CA ALA A 212 24.87 -7.74 -18.34
C ALA A 212 25.57 -6.87 -17.29
N ILE A 213 25.85 -5.62 -17.65
CA ILE A 213 26.46 -4.62 -16.76
C ILE A 213 25.34 -3.74 -16.19
N ARG A 214 25.33 -3.59 -14.86
CA ARG A 214 24.39 -2.71 -14.14
C ARG A 214 25.04 -2.12 -12.88
N PHE A 215 24.26 -1.63 -11.93
CA PHE A 215 24.78 -1.15 -10.65
C PHE A 215 25.69 -2.20 -9.97
N PRO A 216 26.83 -1.82 -9.36
CA PRO A 216 27.31 -0.46 -9.09
C PRO A 216 28.21 0.12 -10.21
N ARG A 217 28.27 -0.53 -11.39
CA ARG A 217 29.06 -0.04 -12.52
C ARG A 217 28.32 1.05 -13.31
N ASP A 218 26.99 1.04 -13.27
CA ASP A 218 26.12 2.11 -13.76
C ASP A 218 25.35 2.73 -12.59
N ILE A 219 25.54 4.04 -12.36
CA ILE A 219 24.93 4.75 -11.23
C ILE A 219 23.41 4.88 -11.34
N TYR A 220 22.85 4.76 -12.55
CA TYR A 220 21.41 4.75 -12.78
C TYR A 220 20.81 3.34 -12.76
N ASP A 221 21.63 2.32 -12.51
CA ASP A 221 21.24 0.90 -12.57
C ASP A 221 20.55 0.52 -13.89
N ARG A 222 21.01 1.13 -14.99
CA ARG A 222 20.64 0.66 -16.34
C ARG A 222 21.30 -0.70 -16.57
N ILE A 223 20.54 -1.63 -17.16
CA ILE A 223 21.05 -2.94 -17.56
C ILE A 223 21.53 -2.86 -19.00
N TRP A 224 22.84 -3.03 -19.20
CA TRP A 224 23.50 -3.09 -20.51
C TRP A 224 23.72 -4.56 -20.89
N SER A 225 23.00 -5.01 -21.90
CA SER A 225 23.08 -6.39 -22.38
C SER A 225 24.23 -6.54 -23.38
N PRO A 226 25.03 -7.62 -23.31
CA PRO A 226 26.00 -7.93 -24.35
C PRO A 226 25.34 -8.03 -25.72
N ASN A 227 25.96 -7.45 -26.75
CA ASN A 227 25.49 -7.57 -28.12
C ASN A 227 26.63 -7.99 -29.05
N ASN A 228 26.66 -9.28 -29.37
CA ASN A 228 27.72 -9.87 -30.17
C ASN A 228 27.21 -10.17 -31.58
N SER A 229 28.01 -9.84 -32.59
CA SER A 229 27.75 -10.18 -33.99
C SER A 229 28.97 -10.90 -34.57
N PRO A 230 28.80 -11.97 -35.35
CA PRO A 230 29.92 -12.66 -36.00
C PRO A 230 30.65 -11.78 -37.03
N TYR A 231 30.07 -10.65 -37.42
CA TYR A 231 30.65 -9.71 -38.39
C TYR A 231 31.43 -8.56 -37.73
N TRP A 232 31.45 -8.52 -36.39
CA TRP A 232 32.10 -7.45 -35.64
C TRP A 232 33.41 -7.93 -35.03
N GLU A 233 34.42 -7.06 -35.09
CA GLU A 233 35.68 -7.23 -34.38
C GLU A 233 35.68 -6.37 -33.13
N VAL A 234 36.01 -6.99 -31.99
CA VAL A 234 36.02 -6.31 -30.69
C VAL A 234 37.35 -5.61 -30.48
N LEU A 235 37.27 -4.33 -30.11
CA LEU A 235 38.36 -3.49 -29.67
C LEU A 235 38.23 -3.26 -28.16
N SER A 236 39.35 -3.18 -27.46
CA SER A 236 39.37 -2.85 -26.02
C SER A 236 40.55 -1.94 -25.69
N THR A 237 40.39 -1.17 -24.62
CA THR A 237 41.46 -0.37 -24.02
C THR A 237 41.53 -0.62 -22.51
N THR A 238 42.71 -0.45 -21.94
CA THR A 238 42.93 -0.43 -20.49
C THR A 238 42.88 0.98 -19.91
N SER A 239 42.80 2.00 -20.78
CA SER A 239 42.74 3.40 -20.36
C SER A 239 41.30 3.80 -20.07
N THR A 240 41.07 4.45 -18.93
CA THR A 240 39.73 4.89 -18.54
C THR A 240 39.18 5.91 -19.52
N VAL A 241 38.00 5.63 -20.06
CA VAL A 241 37.26 6.56 -20.93
C VAL A 241 36.53 7.59 -20.07
N GLN A 242 36.76 8.87 -20.37
CA GLN A 242 36.19 9.99 -19.64
C GLN A 242 34.72 10.23 -20.01
N HIS A 243 33.87 10.19 -18.99
CA HIS A 243 32.43 10.44 -19.09
C HIS A 243 32.01 11.82 -18.53
N SER A 244 32.92 12.59 -17.92
CA SER A 244 32.60 13.84 -17.20
C SER A 244 31.94 14.94 -18.04
N ARG A 245 32.12 14.90 -19.37
CA ARG A 245 31.48 15.83 -20.31
C ARG A 245 30.15 15.30 -20.88
N ASN A 246 29.78 14.07 -20.57
CA ASN A 246 28.59 13.41 -21.08
C ASN A 246 27.51 13.35 -20.00
N LYS A 247 26.39 14.06 -20.21
CA LYS A 247 25.28 14.09 -19.24
C LYS A 247 24.64 12.73 -18.95
N PHE A 248 24.73 11.77 -19.87
CA PHE A 248 24.18 10.41 -19.70
C PHE A 248 24.98 9.53 -18.75
N GLN A 249 26.15 10.02 -18.27
CA GLN A 249 27.02 9.34 -17.29
C GLN A 249 27.21 7.86 -17.62
N MET A 250 27.76 7.61 -18.81
CA MET A 250 28.00 6.26 -19.30
C MET A 250 28.99 5.51 -18.42
N PRO A 251 28.76 4.22 -18.11
CA PRO A 251 29.73 3.39 -17.40
C PRO A 251 31.05 3.32 -18.17
N SER A 252 32.17 3.65 -17.52
CA SER A 252 33.49 3.56 -18.17
C SER A 252 33.78 2.17 -18.71
N ILE A 253 33.37 1.11 -18.01
CA ILE A 253 33.56 -0.27 -18.45
C ILE A 253 32.85 -0.61 -19.78
N VAL A 254 31.68 -0.02 -20.03
CA VAL A 254 30.94 -0.18 -21.31
C VAL A 254 31.62 0.64 -22.41
N MET A 255 32.23 1.77 -22.05
CA MET A 255 32.90 2.64 -23.02
C MET A 255 34.35 2.22 -23.31
N GLU A 256 34.96 1.35 -22.51
CA GLU A 256 36.33 0.83 -22.68
C GLU A 256 36.43 -0.25 -23.76
N THR A 257 35.29 -0.73 -24.26
CA THR A 257 35.19 -1.66 -25.38
C THR A 257 34.43 -1.00 -26.54
N ALA A 258 34.70 -1.48 -27.75
CA ALA A 258 33.98 -1.07 -28.95
C ALA A 258 33.98 -2.20 -29.98
N VAL A 259 33.08 -2.10 -30.96
CA VAL A 259 33.11 -2.95 -32.16
C VAL A 259 33.51 -2.14 -33.37
N THR A 260 34.20 -2.81 -34.28
CA THR A 260 34.53 -2.33 -35.62
C THR A 260 34.21 -3.43 -36.62
N VAL A 261 34.31 -3.12 -37.92
CA VAL A 261 34.31 -4.13 -38.98
C VAL A 261 35.72 -4.31 -39.56
N ASN A 262 35.95 -5.48 -40.15
CA ASN A 262 37.15 -5.71 -40.96
C ASN A 262 37.09 -4.93 -42.29
N ASP A 263 38.24 -4.81 -42.97
CA ASP A 263 38.34 -4.06 -44.23
C ASP A 263 37.50 -4.63 -45.40
N SER A 264 36.91 -5.82 -45.24
CA SER A 264 36.04 -6.44 -46.26
C SER A 264 34.59 -5.95 -46.20
N TYR A 265 34.20 -5.29 -45.12
CA TYR A 265 32.86 -4.74 -44.94
C TYR A 265 32.88 -3.21 -44.97
N VAL A 266 31.80 -2.64 -45.50
CA VAL A 266 31.69 -1.19 -45.72
C VAL A 266 31.43 -0.45 -44.41
N GLY A 267 30.70 -1.06 -43.47
CA GLY A 267 30.37 -0.45 -42.19
C GLY A 267 29.65 -1.40 -41.22
N LEU A 268 29.32 -0.89 -40.03
CA LEU A 268 28.53 -1.60 -39.03
C LEU A 268 27.04 -1.51 -39.40
N ILE A 269 26.35 -2.64 -39.42
CA ILE A 269 24.93 -2.73 -39.74
C ILE A 269 24.15 -3.12 -38.48
N LEU A 270 23.08 -2.40 -38.19
CA LEU A 270 22.13 -2.68 -37.12
C LEU A 270 20.72 -2.65 -37.71
N SER A 271 19.90 -3.66 -37.43
CA SER A 271 18.53 -3.72 -37.94
C SER A 271 17.56 -4.14 -36.86
N TRP A 272 16.40 -3.48 -36.80
CA TRP A 272 15.29 -3.87 -35.93
C TRP A 272 13.94 -3.46 -36.51
N VAL A 273 12.89 -4.19 -36.13
CA VAL A 273 11.52 -4.02 -36.64
C VAL A 273 10.53 -4.08 -35.48
N ARG A 274 9.40 -3.37 -35.60
CA ARG A 274 8.25 -3.53 -34.71
C ARG A 274 6.98 -3.78 -35.52
N ASP A 275 6.06 -4.53 -34.91
CA ASP A 275 4.79 -4.89 -35.53
C ASP A 275 3.89 -3.68 -35.83
N ASN A 276 4.04 -2.58 -35.07
CA ASN A 276 3.25 -1.37 -35.26
C ASN A 276 4.02 -0.34 -36.11
N PRO A 277 3.55 -0.04 -37.33
CA PRO A 277 4.21 0.88 -38.27
C PRO A 277 4.21 2.35 -37.82
N ASN A 278 3.40 2.71 -36.83
CA ASN A 278 3.32 4.07 -36.27
C ASN A 278 4.20 4.25 -35.01
N SER A 279 5.04 3.27 -34.68
CA SER A 279 5.94 3.35 -33.53
C SER A 279 6.99 4.43 -33.77
N GLN A 280 7.09 5.40 -32.86
CA GLN A 280 8.09 6.45 -32.93
C GLN A 280 9.29 6.09 -32.06
N PHE A 281 10.51 6.35 -32.53
CA PHE A 281 11.73 5.89 -31.84
C PHE A 281 12.70 7.01 -31.48
N HIS A 282 13.43 6.79 -30.38
CA HIS A 282 14.64 7.50 -30.03
C HIS A 282 15.81 6.52 -29.96
N ILE A 283 16.91 6.88 -30.62
CA ILE A 283 18.13 6.10 -30.69
C ILE A 283 19.23 6.93 -30.05
N TYR A 284 20.08 6.28 -29.24
CA TYR A 284 21.23 6.89 -28.59
C TYR A 284 22.45 6.03 -28.91
N PHE A 285 23.36 6.53 -29.75
CA PHE A 285 24.65 5.90 -29.99
C PHE A 285 25.70 6.53 -29.10
N HIS A 286 26.46 5.70 -28.39
CA HIS A 286 27.55 6.13 -27.52
C HIS A 286 28.88 5.74 -28.15
N LEU A 287 29.71 6.74 -28.43
CA LEU A 287 30.98 6.57 -29.12
C LEU A 287 32.12 7.23 -28.35
N ALA A 288 33.27 6.57 -28.32
CA ALA A 288 34.56 7.10 -27.89
C ALA A 288 35.66 6.43 -28.73
N GLU A 289 36.65 7.20 -29.18
CA GLU A 289 37.83 6.59 -29.79
C GLU A 289 38.68 5.98 -28.66
N ILE A 290 38.93 4.67 -28.74
CA ILE A 290 39.62 3.91 -27.68
C ILE A 290 41.03 3.47 -28.10
N GLN A 291 41.40 3.67 -29.36
CA GLN A 291 42.74 3.45 -29.89
C GLN A 291 43.49 4.77 -30.03
N GLU A 292 44.75 4.80 -29.61
CA GLU A 292 45.60 5.97 -29.85
C GLU A 292 46.02 5.99 -31.33
N LEU A 293 45.44 6.92 -32.10
CA LEU A 293 45.66 7.02 -33.53
C LEU A 293 46.99 7.71 -33.86
N LYS A 294 47.73 7.17 -34.82
CA LYS A 294 48.91 7.85 -35.37
C LYS A 294 48.49 9.11 -36.14
N THR A 295 49.40 10.06 -36.35
CA THR A 295 49.13 11.29 -37.11
C THR A 295 48.71 11.05 -38.57
N THR A 296 49.00 9.87 -39.13
CA THR A 296 48.58 9.45 -40.47
C THR A 296 47.23 8.73 -40.48
N GLN A 297 46.66 8.44 -39.30
CA GLN A 297 45.42 7.72 -39.13
C GLN A 297 44.31 8.67 -38.73
N TYR A 298 43.14 8.46 -39.32
CA TYR A 298 41.92 9.19 -39.04
C TYR A 298 40.74 8.21 -39.06
N ARG A 299 39.82 8.35 -38.11
CA ARG A 299 38.56 7.62 -38.07
C ARG A 299 37.40 8.58 -38.18
N GLY A 300 36.85 8.67 -39.38
CA GLY A 300 35.62 9.40 -39.67
C GLY A 300 34.48 8.44 -40.00
N LEU A 301 33.28 8.76 -39.54
CA LEU A 301 32.08 7.97 -39.77
C LEU A 301 30.87 8.84 -40.15
N ASP A 302 29.98 8.23 -40.91
CA ASP A 302 28.65 8.71 -41.26
C ASP A 302 27.62 7.67 -40.81
N ILE A 303 26.50 8.12 -40.26
CA ILE A 303 25.40 7.26 -39.82
C ILE A 303 24.22 7.48 -40.76
N TYR A 304 23.84 6.42 -41.44
CA TYR A 304 22.67 6.35 -42.30
C TYR A 304 21.56 5.58 -41.60
N VAL A 305 20.34 6.05 -41.72
CA VAL A 305 19.14 5.39 -41.21
C VAL A 305 18.18 5.24 -42.38
N ASN A 306 17.82 4.00 -42.73
CA ASN A 306 16.99 3.68 -43.89
C ASN A 306 17.51 4.34 -45.18
N ASP A 307 18.81 4.17 -45.45
CA ASP A 307 19.56 4.72 -46.59
C ASP A 307 19.69 6.26 -46.65
N GLU A 308 19.13 7.00 -45.69
CA GLU A 308 19.28 8.45 -45.60
C GLU A 308 20.39 8.84 -44.61
N LEU A 309 21.25 9.79 -44.98
CA LEU A 309 22.28 10.32 -44.08
C LEU A 309 21.61 11.03 -42.91
N TRP A 310 21.71 10.45 -41.72
CA TRP A 310 21.13 10.98 -40.50
C TRP A 310 22.10 11.84 -39.70
N TYR A 311 23.36 11.40 -39.58
CA TYR A 311 24.36 12.14 -38.82
C TYR A 311 25.77 11.91 -39.38
N GLY A 312 26.50 13.00 -39.59
CA GLY A 312 27.88 12.93 -40.09
C GLY A 312 28.26 14.16 -40.92
N PRO A 313 29.54 14.32 -41.26
CA PRO A 313 30.66 13.46 -40.85
C PRO A 313 31.02 13.68 -39.38
N PHE A 314 31.38 12.60 -38.69
CA PHE A 314 31.75 12.61 -37.28
C PHE A 314 33.06 11.86 -37.04
N SER A 315 33.86 12.32 -36.06
CA SER A 315 35.05 11.61 -35.61
C SER A 315 35.03 11.54 -34.08
N PRO A 316 35.00 10.33 -33.49
CA PRO A 316 35.04 10.17 -32.04
C PRO A 316 36.34 10.73 -31.46
N THR A 317 36.25 11.42 -30.32
CA THR A 317 37.44 11.94 -29.62
C THR A 317 38.08 10.85 -28.76
N TYR A 318 39.42 10.81 -28.73
CA TYR A 318 40.17 9.82 -27.96
C TYR A 318 39.83 9.88 -26.46
N LEU A 319 39.40 8.74 -25.92
CA LEU A 319 38.98 8.51 -24.54
C LEU A 319 37.92 9.49 -24.02
N GLN A 320 37.08 10.05 -24.90
CA GLN A 320 35.99 10.94 -24.50
C GLN A 320 34.66 10.49 -25.10
N THR A 321 33.69 10.19 -24.23
CA THR A 321 32.36 9.74 -24.66
C THR A 321 31.53 10.86 -25.27
N THR A 322 31.00 10.60 -26.47
CA THR A 322 30.00 11.41 -27.15
C THR A 322 28.74 10.58 -27.39
N THR A 323 27.57 11.15 -27.09
CA THR A 323 26.28 10.51 -27.41
C THR A 323 25.64 11.22 -28.60
N ILE A 324 25.39 10.48 -29.68
CA ILE A 324 24.63 10.95 -30.84
C ILE A 324 23.20 10.45 -30.68
N TYR A 325 22.22 11.33 -30.76
CA TYR A 325 20.81 10.98 -30.57
C TYR A 325 19.87 11.90 -31.33
N ASN A 326 18.67 11.42 -31.64
CA ASN A 326 17.64 12.22 -32.30
C ASN A 326 16.81 13.01 -31.28
N THR A 327 16.66 14.31 -31.53
CA THR A 327 15.85 15.22 -30.72
C THR A 327 14.36 15.09 -31.01
N GLU A 328 14.00 14.68 -32.22
CA GLU A 328 12.62 14.39 -32.61
C GLU A 328 12.48 12.90 -32.89
N ALA A 329 11.36 12.31 -32.44
CA ALA A 329 11.14 10.88 -32.61
C ALA A 329 11.03 10.52 -34.10
N MET A 330 11.78 9.50 -34.54
CA MET A 330 11.73 9.02 -35.92
C MET A 330 10.49 8.15 -36.13
N ASN A 331 9.93 8.16 -37.35
CA ASN A 331 8.79 7.32 -37.73
C ASN A 331 9.22 6.38 -38.86
N ALA A 332 9.29 5.08 -38.57
CA ALA A 332 9.50 4.04 -39.57
C ALA A 332 9.00 2.70 -39.02
N THR A 333 8.68 1.78 -39.93
CA THR A 333 8.21 0.42 -39.61
C THR A 333 9.35 -0.52 -39.22
N GLY A 334 10.54 -0.26 -39.78
CA GLY A 334 11.80 -0.89 -39.47
C GLY A 334 12.92 0.13 -39.63
N TYR A 335 14.03 -0.14 -38.96
CA TYR A 335 15.22 0.69 -39.03
C TYR A 335 16.39 -0.18 -39.44
N ASP A 336 16.97 0.16 -40.58
CA ASP A 336 18.27 -0.31 -41.01
C ASP A 336 19.26 0.83 -40.82
N VAL A 337 20.15 0.67 -39.85
CA VAL A 337 21.21 1.64 -39.55
C VAL A 337 22.52 1.13 -40.10
N LEU A 338 23.16 1.96 -40.93
CA LEU A 338 24.50 1.74 -41.43
C LEU A 338 25.42 2.82 -40.86
N ILE A 339 26.38 2.42 -40.05
CA ILE A 339 27.49 3.29 -39.63
C ILE A 339 28.65 3.00 -40.57
N ASN A 340 28.92 3.93 -41.49
CA ASN A 340 29.89 3.79 -42.57
C ASN A 340 31.13 4.65 -42.30
N LYS A 341 32.28 4.29 -42.88
CA LYS A 341 33.46 5.16 -42.86
C LYS A 341 33.30 6.31 -43.86
N THR A 342 33.82 7.50 -43.51
CA THR A 342 33.91 8.62 -44.45
C THR A 342 34.98 8.36 -45.52
N GLU A 343 34.91 9.04 -46.66
CA GLU A 343 35.88 8.87 -47.77
C GLU A 343 37.34 9.13 -47.36
N ASN A 344 37.56 10.08 -46.45
CA ASN A 344 38.89 10.42 -45.93
C ASN A 344 39.33 9.57 -44.72
N SER A 345 38.48 8.65 -44.25
CA SER A 345 38.80 7.79 -43.11
C SER A 345 39.78 6.69 -43.52
N THR A 346 40.89 6.59 -42.78
CA THR A 346 41.87 5.52 -42.97
C THR A 346 41.52 4.25 -42.18
N LEU A 347 40.58 4.37 -41.23
CA LEU A 347 40.16 3.29 -40.35
C LEU A 347 38.65 3.02 -40.50
N PRO A 348 38.19 1.79 -40.27
CA PRO A 348 36.76 1.45 -40.23
C PRO A 348 36.02 2.23 -39.12
N PRO A 349 34.69 2.33 -39.17
CA PRO A 349 33.92 2.97 -38.09
C PRO A 349 33.97 2.13 -36.82
N LEU A 350 33.70 2.75 -35.66
CA LEU A 350 33.55 2.05 -34.39
C LEU A 350 32.26 2.42 -33.68
N LEU A 351 31.78 1.55 -32.78
CA LEU A 351 30.65 1.80 -31.90
C LEU A 351 30.89 1.13 -30.54
N ASN A 352 30.70 1.86 -29.43
CA ASN A 352 30.87 1.29 -28.09
C ASN A 352 29.55 0.68 -27.59
N ALA A 353 28.47 1.45 -27.62
CA ALA A 353 27.18 1.03 -27.08
C ALA A 353 26.03 1.80 -27.73
N PHE A 354 24.81 1.25 -27.64
CA PHE A 354 23.62 1.97 -28.08
C PHE A 354 22.36 1.61 -27.30
N GLU A 355 21.41 2.54 -27.30
CA GLU A 355 20.10 2.38 -26.69
C GLU A 355 19.00 2.71 -27.71
N ILE A 356 17.93 1.93 -27.67
CA ILE A 356 16.74 2.14 -28.50
C ILE A 356 15.53 2.21 -27.56
N TYR A 357 14.75 3.26 -27.74
CA TYR A 357 13.49 3.45 -27.05
C TYR A 357 12.39 3.73 -28.06
N PHE A 358 11.18 3.30 -27.75
CA PHE A 358 10.00 3.74 -28.47
C PHE A 358 9.09 4.59 -27.60
N VAL A 359 8.41 5.53 -28.24
CA VAL A 359 7.51 6.47 -27.56
C VAL A 359 6.20 5.75 -27.22
N LYS A 360 5.95 5.59 -25.93
CA LYS A 360 4.69 5.12 -25.37
C LYS A 360 3.82 6.33 -25.01
N LYS A 361 2.76 6.57 -25.79
CA LYS A 361 1.83 7.68 -25.57
C LYS A 361 0.82 7.33 -24.48
N PHE A 362 0.85 8.06 -23.39
CA PHE A 362 -0.10 7.94 -22.28
C PHE A 362 -1.13 9.05 -22.39
N LEU A 363 -2.27 8.70 -22.99
CA LEU A 363 -3.32 9.64 -23.37
C LEU A 363 -4.50 9.66 -22.39
N GLN A 364 -4.59 8.64 -21.54
CA GLN A 364 -5.64 8.52 -20.54
C GLN A 364 -5.25 9.26 -19.28
N SER A 365 -6.13 10.15 -18.85
CA SER A 365 -6.03 10.86 -17.58
C SER A 365 -6.51 9.97 -16.42
N GLU A 366 -5.93 10.20 -15.24
CA GLU A 366 -6.42 9.65 -13.98
C GLU A 366 -7.84 10.16 -13.69
N THR A 367 -8.58 9.43 -12.86
CA THR A 367 -9.87 9.88 -12.35
C THR A 367 -9.73 11.22 -11.66
N TYR A 368 -10.74 12.06 -11.83
CA TYR A 368 -10.75 13.38 -11.21
C TYR A 368 -10.54 13.29 -9.70
N ARG A 369 -9.50 13.98 -9.22
CA ARG A 369 -8.96 13.83 -7.88
C ARG A 369 -9.99 13.94 -6.76
N GLN A 370 -10.93 14.87 -6.85
CA GLN A 370 -11.98 15.05 -5.84
C GLN A 370 -12.96 13.87 -5.80
N ASP A 371 -13.19 13.19 -6.93
CA ASP A 371 -14.01 11.98 -6.97
C ASP A 371 -13.26 10.81 -6.32
N VAL A 372 -11.93 10.69 -6.56
CA VAL A 372 -11.06 9.71 -5.88
C VAL A 372 -11.04 9.93 -4.36
N GLU A 373 -10.80 11.15 -3.91
CA GLU A 373 -10.82 11.50 -2.48
C GLU A 373 -12.21 11.26 -1.86
N ALA A 374 -13.29 11.58 -2.58
CA ALA A 374 -14.65 11.33 -2.11
C ALA A 374 -14.92 9.82 -1.92
N ILE A 375 -14.58 8.98 -2.91
CA ILE A 375 -14.87 7.54 -2.83
C ILE A 375 -14.01 6.85 -1.78
N LEU A 376 -12.73 7.23 -1.63
CA LEU A 376 -11.85 6.73 -0.57
C LEU A 376 -12.37 7.11 0.83
N ASN A 377 -12.89 8.32 1.01
CA ASN A 377 -13.49 8.74 2.27
C ASN A 377 -14.83 8.04 2.56
N ILE A 378 -15.67 7.83 1.54
CA ILE A 378 -16.91 7.03 1.66
C ILE A 378 -16.56 5.60 2.11
N TYR A 379 -15.57 5.00 1.45
CA TYR A 379 -15.05 3.69 1.80
C TYR A 379 -14.59 3.63 3.25
N SER A 380 -13.75 4.59 3.67
CA SER A 380 -13.25 4.67 5.03
C SER A 380 -14.36 4.88 6.06
N THR A 381 -15.36 5.71 5.73
CA THR A 381 -16.52 6.01 6.60
C THR A 381 -17.31 4.75 6.94
N TYR A 382 -17.54 3.89 5.93
CA TYR A 382 -18.36 2.70 6.11
C TYR A 382 -17.56 1.42 6.39
N GLY A 383 -16.23 1.47 6.33
CA GLY A 383 -15.37 0.30 6.53
C GLY A 383 -15.64 -0.81 5.50
N LEU A 384 -15.92 -0.43 4.25
CA LEU A 384 -16.19 -1.37 3.17
C LEU A 384 -14.99 -2.33 2.99
N LYS A 385 -15.24 -3.60 2.73
CA LYS A 385 -14.18 -4.57 2.36
C LYS A 385 -14.40 -4.97 0.91
N ARG A 386 -13.76 -4.25 -0.02
CA ARG A 386 -13.81 -4.51 -1.46
C ARG A 386 -12.40 -4.49 -2.04
N TYR A 387 -12.20 -5.22 -3.15
CA TYR A 387 -10.94 -5.25 -3.92
C TYR A 387 -10.79 -3.98 -4.76
N TRP A 388 -10.57 -2.87 -4.06
CA TRP A 388 -10.45 -1.54 -4.65
C TRP A 388 -9.00 -1.07 -4.53
N GLN A 389 -8.27 -1.20 -5.64
CA GLN A 389 -6.87 -0.80 -5.74
C GLN A 389 -6.64 0.08 -6.97
N GLY A 390 -5.64 0.95 -6.89
CA GLY A 390 -5.30 1.94 -7.92
C GLY A 390 -6.43 2.90 -8.24
N ASP A 391 -6.46 3.38 -9.48
CA ASP A 391 -7.46 4.35 -9.93
C ASP A 391 -8.89 3.75 -9.96
N PRO A 392 -9.93 4.45 -9.46
CA PRO A 392 -11.28 3.89 -9.37
C PRO A 392 -11.99 3.72 -10.72
N CYS A 393 -11.67 4.52 -11.74
CA CYS A 393 -12.30 4.45 -13.06
C CYS A 393 -11.36 3.91 -14.15
N ALA A 394 -10.06 3.79 -13.87
CA ALA A 394 -9.07 3.43 -14.88
C ALA A 394 -8.30 2.14 -14.52
N PRO A 395 -7.97 1.31 -15.53
CA PRO A 395 -8.48 1.39 -16.90
C PRO A 395 -9.97 1.04 -16.98
N MET A 396 -10.64 1.44 -18.07
CA MET A 396 -12.10 1.29 -18.24
C MET A 396 -12.58 -0.17 -18.09
N ILE A 397 -11.72 -1.15 -18.39
CA ILE A 397 -12.02 -2.58 -18.27
C ILE A 397 -12.04 -3.10 -16.82
N SER A 398 -11.47 -2.35 -15.88
CA SER A 398 -11.33 -2.73 -14.46
C SER A 398 -11.64 -1.56 -13.53
N VAL A 399 -12.76 -0.88 -13.82
CA VAL A 399 -13.46 0.03 -12.91
C VAL A 399 -13.80 -0.71 -11.62
N TRP A 400 -13.68 -0.03 -10.48
CA TRP A 400 -14.05 -0.60 -9.19
C TRP A 400 -15.51 -1.06 -9.16
N ASP A 401 -15.74 -2.24 -8.58
CA ASP A 401 -17.07 -2.82 -8.51
C ASP A 401 -18.06 -1.88 -7.82
N GLY A 402 -19.22 -1.67 -8.44
CA GLY A 402 -20.25 -0.73 -7.99
C GLY A 402 -20.09 0.70 -8.51
N LEU A 403 -18.99 1.02 -9.20
CA LEU A 403 -18.82 2.31 -9.86
C LEU A 403 -19.15 2.24 -11.35
N ASN A 404 -19.59 3.37 -11.90
CA ASN A 404 -19.53 3.64 -13.33
C ASN A 404 -19.04 5.07 -13.53
N CYS A 405 -18.26 5.27 -14.59
CA CYS A 405 -17.56 6.53 -14.83
C CYS A 405 -17.83 7.07 -16.24
N SER A 406 -17.69 8.39 -16.40
CA SER A 406 -17.73 9.03 -17.71
C SER A 406 -16.36 9.01 -18.39
N TYR A 407 -16.32 8.79 -19.70
CA TYR A 407 -15.09 8.83 -20.50
C TYR A 407 -15.28 9.79 -21.67
N ASN A 408 -14.73 11.00 -21.55
CA ASN A 408 -14.91 12.08 -22.53
C ASN A 408 -13.57 12.48 -23.17
N GLY A 409 -12.95 11.52 -23.87
CA GLY A 409 -11.63 11.71 -24.50
C GLY A 409 -10.52 11.87 -23.45
N HIS A 410 -9.77 12.97 -23.52
CA HIS A 410 -8.64 13.25 -22.62
C HIS A 410 -9.04 13.84 -21.25
N ASN A 411 -10.32 14.15 -21.05
CA ASN A 411 -10.78 14.69 -19.77
C ASN A 411 -10.71 13.62 -18.67
N PRO A 412 -10.30 13.96 -17.44
CA PRO A 412 -10.32 13.06 -16.31
C PRO A 412 -11.67 12.35 -16.16
N PRO A 413 -11.70 11.01 -16.04
CA PRO A 413 -12.93 10.29 -15.75
C PRO A 413 -13.61 10.82 -14.49
N ARG A 414 -14.94 10.80 -14.48
CA ARG A 414 -15.78 11.25 -13.35
C ARG A 414 -16.70 10.13 -12.92
N ILE A 415 -16.91 9.96 -11.63
CA ILE A 415 -17.84 8.96 -11.10
C ILE A 415 -19.28 9.45 -11.35
N ILE A 416 -20.03 8.68 -12.14
CA ILE A 416 -21.43 8.98 -12.50
C ILE A 416 -22.43 8.00 -11.89
N SER A 417 -21.97 6.84 -11.43
CA SER A 417 -22.80 5.87 -10.71
C SER A 417 -22.06 5.35 -9.49
N LEU A 418 -22.77 5.25 -8.37
CA LEU A 418 -22.29 4.62 -7.15
C LEU A 418 -23.39 3.68 -6.63
N ASN A 419 -23.11 2.38 -6.70
CA ASN A 419 -23.94 1.33 -6.15
C ASN A 419 -23.27 0.70 -4.92
N LEU A 420 -23.83 1.01 -3.75
CA LEU A 420 -23.48 0.42 -2.47
C LEU A 420 -24.71 -0.27 -1.84
N SER A 421 -25.65 -0.73 -2.67
CA SER A 421 -26.76 -1.56 -2.20
C SER A 421 -26.24 -2.83 -1.53
N SER A 422 -26.97 -3.34 -0.53
CA SER A 422 -26.66 -4.59 0.16
C SER A 422 -25.20 -4.70 0.63
N SER A 423 -24.61 -3.57 1.04
CA SER A 423 -23.19 -3.49 1.42
C SER A 423 -22.99 -3.41 2.94
N GLY A 424 -24.02 -3.76 3.71
CA GLY A 424 -23.98 -3.73 5.18
C GLY A 424 -23.76 -2.34 5.78
N LEU A 425 -24.08 -1.27 5.04
CA LEU A 425 -23.80 0.11 5.49
C LEU A 425 -24.58 0.43 6.77
N THR A 426 -23.93 1.10 7.72
CA THR A 426 -24.53 1.57 8.98
C THR A 426 -24.18 3.03 9.25
N GLY A 427 -24.87 3.67 10.20
CA GLY A 427 -24.68 5.09 10.50
C GLY A 427 -25.40 6.02 9.52
N PRO A 428 -25.11 7.33 9.53
CA PRO A 428 -25.73 8.31 8.64
C PRO A 428 -25.20 8.22 7.21
N ILE A 429 -25.97 8.75 6.25
CA ILE A 429 -25.50 8.93 4.86
C ILE A 429 -24.31 9.91 4.87
N SER A 430 -23.14 9.43 4.42
CA SER A 430 -21.87 10.18 4.39
C SER A 430 -21.96 11.45 3.56
N SER A 431 -21.52 12.57 4.14
CA SER A 431 -21.47 13.88 3.48
C SER A 431 -20.47 13.94 2.33
N HIS A 432 -19.51 13.02 2.27
CA HIS A 432 -18.53 12.91 1.18
C HIS A 432 -19.18 12.62 -0.18
N ILE A 433 -20.39 12.02 -0.19
CA ILE A 433 -21.19 11.82 -1.42
C ILE A 433 -21.47 13.17 -2.11
N SER A 434 -21.55 14.26 -1.35
CA SER A 434 -21.77 15.61 -1.87
C SER A 434 -20.66 16.09 -2.82
N ASN A 435 -19.46 15.50 -2.75
CA ASN A 435 -18.31 15.83 -3.60
C ASN A 435 -18.35 15.14 -4.97
N LEU A 436 -19.17 14.09 -5.14
CA LEU A 436 -19.38 13.41 -6.43
C LEU A 436 -20.34 14.23 -7.30
N LYS A 437 -19.87 15.39 -7.78
CA LYS A 437 -20.72 16.40 -8.45
C LYS A 437 -21.34 15.92 -9.76
N MET A 438 -20.75 14.92 -10.41
CA MET A 438 -21.24 14.35 -11.68
C MET A 438 -22.13 13.12 -11.47
N LEU A 439 -22.46 12.77 -10.22
CA LEU A 439 -23.22 11.57 -9.90
C LEU A 439 -24.64 11.64 -10.47
N GLN A 440 -25.00 10.62 -11.23
CA GLN A 440 -26.30 10.43 -11.88
C GLN A 440 -27.12 9.33 -11.21
N PHE A 441 -26.46 8.30 -10.68
CA PHE A 441 -27.11 7.15 -10.06
C PHE A 441 -26.49 6.90 -8.69
N LEU A 442 -27.31 6.90 -7.65
CA LEU A 442 -26.90 6.55 -6.29
C LEU A 442 -27.86 5.50 -5.73
N ASP A 443 -27.32 4.31 -5.46
CA ASP A 443 -28.06 3.22 -4.83
C ASP A 443 -27.42 2.88 -3.48
N LEU A 444 -28.15 3.18 -2.41
CA LEU A 444 -27.81 2.85 -1.02
C LEU A 444 -28.86 1.91 -0.40
N SER A 445 -29.68 1.25 -1.23
CA SER A 445 -30.78 0.41 -0.78
C SER A 445 -30.32 -0.84 -0.04
N ASN A 446 -31.22 -1.48 0.71
CA ASN A 446 -30.95 -2.73 1.45
C ASN A 446 -29.74 -2.62 2.38
N ASN A 447 -29.71 -1.58 3.20
CA ASN A 447 -28.66 -1.35 4.19
C ASN A 447 -29.27 -1.09 5.58
N SER A 448 -28.41 -0.76 6.55
CA SER A 448 -28.81 -0.37 7.91
C SER A 448 -28.50 1.11 8.19
N LEU A 449 -28.61 1.98 7.19
CA LEU A 449 -28.38 3.42 7.34
C LEU A 449 -29.45 4.04 8.25
N THR A 450 -29.03 5.01 9.07
CA THR A 450 -29.82 5.66 10.12
C THR A 450 -29.73 7.19 10.00
N GLY A 451 -30.51 7.93 10.80
CA GLY A 451 -30.50 9.40 10.75
C GLY A 451 -31.36 9.97 9.63
N PRO A 452 -31.29 11.30 9.41
CA PRO A 452 -32.09 11.99 8.38
C PRO A 452 -31.54 11.77 6.97
N VAL A 453 -32.40 11.94 5.97
CA VAL A 453 -31.97 12.06 4.55
C VAL A 453 -31.35 13.45 4.38
N PRO A 454 -30.06 13.57 4.03
CA PRO A 454 -29.40 14.88 3.98
C PRO A 454 -29.87 15.77 2.82
N ASP A 455 -29.98 17.08 3.07
CA ASP A 455 -30.40 18.06 2.06
C ASP A 455 -29.43 18.18 0.88
N PHE A 456 -28.13 17.91 1.07
CA PHE A 456 -27.14 18.01 0.00
C PHE A 456 -27.46 17.09 -1.20
N LEU A 457 -28.21 16.01 -1.00
CA LEU A 457 -28.62 15.10 -2.07
C LEU A 457 -29.50 15.83 -3.10
N SER A 458 -30.27 16.83 -2.67
CA SER A 458 -31.07 17.67 -3.59
C SER A 458 -30.20 18.56 -4.47
N GLN A 459 -29.00 18.91 -4.00
CA GLN A 459 -28.05 19.81 -4.68
C GLN A 459 -27.21 19.11 -5.76
N LEU A 460 -27.26 17.77 -5.84
CA LEU A 460 -26.60 17.01 -6.91
C LEU A 460 -27.39 17.15 -8.21
N GLN A 461 -26.99 18.13 -9.03
CA GLN A 461 -27.72 18.57 -10.23
C GLN A 461 -27.92 17.47 -11.27
N PHE A 462 -26.95 16.55 -11.40
CA PHE A 462 -27.01 15.47 -12.38
C PHE A 462 -27.70 14.20 -11.87
N LEU A 463 -28.09 14.13 -10.60
CA LEU A 463 -28.68 12.94 -9.99
C LEU A 463 -30.05 12.62 -10.61
N ARG A 464 -30.19 11.46 -11.24
CA ARG A 464 -31.44 11.01 -11.90
C ARG A 464 -32.11 9.87 -11.17
N MET A 465 -31.35 9.09 -10.42
CA MET A 465 -31.85 7.99 -9.60
C MET A 465 -31.22 8.04 -8.22
N LEU A 466 -32.07 7.97 -7.19
CA LEU A 466 -31.70 7.85 -5.80
C LEU A 466 -32.53 6.75 -5.14
N ASP A 467 -31.87 5.65 -4.78
CA ASP A 467 -32.48 4.56 -4.01
C ASP A 467 -31.95 4.52 -2.58
N LEU A 468 -32.84 4.80 -1.64
CA LEU A 468 -32.63 4.75 -0.19
C LEU A 468 -33.58 3.74 0.48
N SER A 469 -34.24 2.90 -0.31
CA SER A 469 -35.23 1.95 0.19
C SER A 469 -34.59 0.91 1.10
N HIS A 470 -35.40 0.27 1.94
CA HIS A 470 -34.92 -0.81 2.83
C HIS A 470 -33.76 -0.37 3.74
N ASN A 471 -33.96 0.72 4.48
CA ASN A 471 -33.01 1.25 5.47
C ASN A 471 -33.73 1.58 6.80
N LYS A 472 -33.01 2.23 7.73
CA LYS A 472 -33.52 2.67 9.05
C LYS A 472 -33.51 4.20 9.16
N LEU A 473 -33.66 4.89 8.02
CA LEU A 473 -33.67 6.36 7.95
C LEU A 473 -34.92 6.93 8.65
N SER A 474 -34.81 8.16 9.13
CA SER A 474 -35.83 8.79 9.97
C SER A 474 -36.01 10.28 9.65
N GLY A 475 -37.15 10.87 10.05
CA GLY A 475 -37.43 12.29 9.84
C GLY A 475 -38.15 12.56 8.52
N SER A 476 -38.07 13.80 8.02
CA SER A 476 -38.69 14.20 6.75
C SER A 476 -37.74 14.05 5.57
N VAL A 477 -38.25 13.62 4.42
CA VAL A 477 -37.50 13.71 3.15
C VAL A 477 -37.35 15.20 2.75
N PRO A 478 -36.14 15.66 2.39
CA PRO A 478 -35.89 17.02 1.90
C PRO A 478 -36.85 17.46 0.79
N ILE A 479 -37.42 18.66 0.91
CA ILE A 479 -38.42 19.18 -0.05
C ILE A 479 -37.87 19.25 -1.47
N GLY A 480 -36.59 19.60 -1.65
CA GLY A 480 -35.95 19.64 -2.97
C GLY A 480 -35.89 18.27 -3.67
N LEU A 481 -35.80 17.16 -2.91
CA LEU A 481 -35.87 15.81 -3.50
C LEU A 481 -37.30 15.45 -3.92
N ILE A 482 -38.28 15.85 -3.11
CA ILE A 482 -39.71 15.63 -3.39
C ILE A 482 -40.14 16.41 -4.64
N GLU A 483 -39.76 17.68 -4.75
CA GLU A 483 -40.05 18.52 -5.93
C GLU A 483 -39.43 17.94 -7.20
N ARG A 484 -38.16 17.52 -7.14
CA ARG A 484 -37.48 16.88 -8.28
C ARG A 484 -38.12 15.57 -8.69
N SER A 485 -38.64 14.80 -7.73
CA SER A 485 -39.40 13.57 -7.97
C SER A 485 -40.76 13.83 -8.60
N LYS A 486 -41.51 14.84 -8.11
CA LYS A 486 -42.80 15.27 -8.69
C LYS A 486 -42.65 15.79 -10.12
N ASN A 487 -41.54 16.44 -10.43
CA ASN A 487 -41.23 16.96 -11.76
C ASN A 487 -40.54 15.90 -12.67
N GLU A 488 -40.51 14.63 -12.27
CA GLU A 488 -39.94 13.50 -13.04
C GLU A 488 -38.44 13.64 -13.41
N THR A 489 -37.73 14.56 -12.77
CA THR A 489 -36.28 14.76 -12.97
C THR A 489 -35.42 13.83 -12.10
N LEU A 490 -36.04 13.19 -11.10
CA LEU A 490 -35.39 12.28 -10.15
C LEU A 490 -36.32 11.09 -9.84
N VAL A 491 -35.85 9.87 -10.08
CA VAL A 491 -36.47 8.66 -9.54
C VAL A 491 -36.03 8.52 -8.08
N LEU A 492 -36.97 8.67 -7.14
CA LEU A 492 -36.70 8.65 -5.70
C LEU A 492 -37.39 7.45 -5.04
N ASN A 493 -36.60 6.50 -4.54
CA ASN A 493 -37.08 5.34 -3.81
C ASN A 493 -36.71 5.47 -2.33
N VAL A 494 -37.70 5.68 -1.45
CA VAL A 494 -37.50 5.80 0.02
C VAL A 494 -38.34 4.80 0.82
N HIS A 495 -39.01 3.88 0.14
CA HIS A 495 -39.94 2.94 0.75
C HIS A 495 -39.25 1.99 1.73
N LYS A 496 -40.04 1.38 2.64
CA LYS A 496 -39.53 0.48 3.70
C LYS A 496 -38.48 1.12 4.62
N ASN A 497 -38.68 2.40 4.93
CA ASN A 497 -38.04 3.09 6.05
C ASN A 497 -39.13 3.47 7.06
N SER A 498 -39.20 2.76 8.19
CA SER A 498 -40.35 2.84 9.12
C SER A 498 -40.52 4.19 9.83
N ARG A 499 -39.49 5.04 9.83
CA ARG A 499 -39.47 6.34 10.53
C ARG A 499 -39.36 7.54 9.58
N LEU A 500 -39.41 7.32 8.27
CA LEU A 500 -39.39 8.39 7.26
C LEU A 500 -40.81 8.87 6.95
N CYS A 501 -40.96 10.18 6.73
CA CYS A 501 -42.23 10.82 6.38
C CYS A 501 -42.08 11.68 5.12
N SER A 502 -42.97 11.50 4.14
CA SER A 502 -42.90 12.13 2.81
C SER A 502 -43.52 13.55 2.74
N SER A 503 -43.30 14.37 3.77
CA SER A 503 -43.80 15.74 3.94
C SER A 503 -45.33 15.88 3.99
N ASP A 504 -45.85 15.88 5.23
CA ASP A 504 -47.04 16.60 5.77
C ASP A 504 -47.50 15.97 7.11
N SER A 505 -47.17 14.70 7.35
CA SER A 505 -47.50 13.96 8.58
C SER A 505 -46.55 14.20 9.76
N CYS A 506 -45.41 14.87 9.55
CA CYS A 506 -44.41 15.17 10.59
C CYS A 506 -44.74 16.39 11.45
N LYS A 507 -46.00 16.87 11.45
CA LYS A 507 -46.46 17.80 12.48
C LYS A 507 -46.74 17.00 13.75
N THR A 508 -45.81 17.06 14.70
CA THR A 508 -46.06 16.59 16.06
C THR A 508 -47.26 17.36 16.63
N LYS A 509 -48.41 16.70 16.75
CA LYS A 509 -49.42 17.13 17.71
C LYS A 509 -48.80 16.99 19.10
N ILE A 510 -48.42 18.12 19.69
CA ILE A 510 -48.13 18.19 21.13
C ILE A 510 -49.49 18.01 21.83
N THR A 511 -49.84 16.77 22.16
CA THR A 511 -50.94 16.48 23.07
C THR A 511 -50.40 16.30 24.48
N LEU A 512 -50.53 17.37 25.25
CA LEU A 512 -50.42 17.41 26.70
C LEU A 512 -51.41 16.38 27.31
N PRO A 513 -51.01 15.40 28.14
CA PRO A 513 -51.96 14.64 28.92
C PRO A 513 -52.28 15.43 30.20
N VAL A 514 -53.48 15.98 30.23
CA VAL A 514 -54.12 16.46 31.46
C VAL A 514 -54.42 15.25 32.35
N VAL A 515 -53.69 15.20 33.46
CA VAL A 515 -54.07 14.73 34.81
C VAL A 515 -55.28 13.79 34.91
N ALA A 516 -54.97 12.53 35.21
CA ALA A 516 -55.61 11.78 36.28
C ALA A 516 -54.49 10.95 36.92
N THR A 517 -54.08 11.20 38.17
CA THR A 517 -54.69 10.48 39.28
C THR A 517 -54.21 11.05 40.62
N ILE A 518 -55.17 11.16 41.52
CA ILE A 518 -55.05 11.47 42.95
C ILE A 518 -54.11 10.42 43.57
N GLY A 519 -52.86 10.80 43.83
CA GLY A 519 -51.87 9.89 44.43
C GLY A 519 -50.63 10.57 45.02
N SER A 520 -50.50 11.89 44.90
CA SER A 520 -49.28 12.61 45.30
C SER A 520 -49.35 13.33 46.64
N VAL A 521 -50.52 13.46 47.28
CA VAL A 521 -50.64 14.15 48.60
C VAL A 521 -50.37 13.21 49.78
N PHE A 522 -50.68 11.91 49.65
CA PHE A 522 -50.44 10.94 50.72
C PHE A 522 -48.98 10.50 50.84
N ILE A 523 -48.20 10.56 49.75
CA ILE A 523 -46.79 10.17 49.74
C ILE A 523 -45.92 11.21 50.45
N PHE A 524 -46.20 12.51 50.29
CA PHE A 524 -45.45 13.57 50.98
C PHE A 524 -45.72 13.61 52.50
N LEU A 525 -46.94 13.30 52.95
CA LEU A 525 -47.26 13.20 54.38
C LEU A 525 -46.67 11.94 55.03
N PHE A 526 -46.55 10.83 54.28
CA PHE A 526 -45.91 9.60 54.75
C PHE A 526 -44.39 9.74 54.84
N ILE A 527 -43.74 10.40 53.87
CA ILE A 527 -42.30 10.64 53.88
C ILE A 527 -41.89 11.60 55.01
N ALA A 528 -42.70 12.61 55.33
CA ALA A 528 -42.45 13.52 56.46
C ALA A 528 -42.58 12.82 57.83
N ALA A 529 -43.51 11.88 57.97
CA ALA A 529 -43.69 11.09 59.19
C ALA A 529 -42.56 10.05 59.39
N VAL A 530 -42.08 9.43 58.30
CA VAL A 530 -40.97 8.47 58.32
C VAL A 530 -39.63 9.17 58.59
N ALA A 531 -39.40 10.36 58.05
CA ALA A 531 -38.22 11.17 58.31
C ALA A 531 -38.13 11.68 59.78
N PHE A 532 -39.28 11.88 60.43
CA PHE A 532 -39.35 12.25 61.85
C PHE A 532 -39.11 11.04 62.79
N TRP A 533 -39.39 9.82 62.32
CA TRP A 533 -39.19 8.59 63.08
C TRP A 533 -37.77 8.01 62.94
N SER A 534 -37.09 8.23 61.81
CA SER A 534 -35.73 7.72 61.55
C SER A 534 -34.62 8.48 62.27
N LEU A 535 -34.87 9.70 62.76
CA LEU A 535 -33.92 10.46 63.59
C LEU A 535 -33.89 10.04 65.08
N LYS A 536 -34.79 9.14 65.53
CA LYS A 536 -34.87 8.74 66.95
C LYS A 536 -34.36 7.32 67.26
N ARG A 537 -33.83 6.55 66.31
CA ARG A 537 -33.27 5.23 66.61
C ARG A 537 -31.93 4.97 65.90
N ARG A 538 -30.87 5.52 66.49
CA ARG A 538 -29.52 4.95 66.42
C ARG A 538 -29.37 4.00 67.61
N LYS A 539 -29.32 2.68 67.36
CA LYS A 539 -28.51 1.70 68.13
C LYS A 539 -28.70 0.26 67.59
N GLN A 540 -27.55 -0.40 67.44
CA GLN A 540 -27.27 -1.85 67.46
C GLN A 540 -27.58 -2.73 66.24
N GLY A 541 -26.50 -3.37 65.74
CA GLY A 541 -26.45 -4.81 65.46
C GLY A 541 -26.38 -5.26 64.00
N GLU A 542 -25.19 -5.72 63.58
CA GLU A 542 -24.87 -6.79 62.59
C GLU A 542 -25.94 -7.90 62.49
N ILE A 543 -26.26 -8.60 61.37
CA ILE A 543 -25.52 -9.14 60.21
C ILE A 543 -26.52 -9.56 59.07
N ASP A 544 -25.98 -9.70 57.84
CA ASP A 544 -26.38 -10.47 56.64
C ASP A 544 -27.32 -9.97 55.51
N GLU A 545 -26.67 -9.91 54.32
CA GLU A 545 -27.03 -10.22 52.92
C GLU A 545 -28.41 -9.83 52.34
N HIS A 546 -28.42 -9.00 51.29
CA HIS A 546 -28.23 -9.45 49.90
C HIS A 546 -28.36 -8.29 48.88
N ASN A 547 -27.44 -8.27 47.91
CA ASN A 547 -27.57 -7.84 46.51
C ASN A 547 -28.20 -6.49 46.14
N GLY A 548 -27.35 -5.61 45.58
CA GLY A 548 -27.79 -4.46 44.81
C GLY A 548 -26.66 -3.79 44.04
N ALA A 549 -25.95 -4.54 43.19
CA ALA A 549 -25.07 -3.96 42.18
C ALA A 549 -25.91 -3.05 41.27
N SER A 550 -25.87 -1.75 41.54
CA SER A 550 -26.43 -0.72 40.70
C SER A 550 -25.68 -0.71 39.39
N LYS A 551 -26.39 -1.10 38.34
CA LYS A 551 -26.01 -1.09 36.93
C LYS A 551 -25.45 0.30 36.55
N LEU A 552 -24.13 0.49 36.65
CA LEU A 552 -23.43 1.66 36.14
C LEU A 552 -23.59 1.65 34.62
N LYS A 553 -24.31 2.64 34.08
CA LYS A 553 -24.31 2.94 32.65
C LYS A 553 -22.97 3.57 32.31
N GLU A 554 -22.36 3.13 31.21
CA GLU A 554 -21.15 3.74 30.63
C GLU A 554 -21.28 5.26 30.51
N GLN A 555 -20.37 5.99 31.17
CA GLN A 555 -20.35 7.45 31.19
C GLN A 555 -19.26 8.00 30.25
N HIS A 556 -19.54 9.16 29.65
CA HIS A 556 -18.56 9.94 28.90
C HIS A 556 -17.85 10.89 29.85
N PHE A 557 -16.52 10.88 29.85
CA PHE A 557 -15.67 11.69 30.71
C PHE A 557 -14.89 12.70 29.87
N ALA A 558 -14.72 13.92 30.37
CA ALA A 558 -13.81 14.89 29.76
C ALA A 558 -12.35 14.50 30.05
N TYR A 559 -11.39 15.01 29.28
CA TYR A 559 -9.98 14.69 29.54
C TYR A 559 -9.50 15.22 30.90
N SER A 560 -10.08 16.33 31.39
CA SER A 560 -9.86 16.81 32.76
C SER A 560 -10.29 15.79 33.82
N ASP A 561 -11.36 15.04 33.57
CA ASP A 561 -11.82 14.00 34.49
C ASP A 561 -10.87 12.82 34.48
N ILE A 562 -10.33 12.44 33.30
CA ILE A 562 -9.29 11.40 33.18
C ILE A 562 -8.05 11.77 33.99
N LEU A 563 -7.60 13.01 33.94
CA LEU A 563 -6.48 13.50 34.74
C LEU A 563 -6.79 13.44 36.24
N ASN A 564 -7.99 13.84 36.66
CA ASN A 564 -8.40 13.74 38.06
C ASN A 564 -8.47 12.28 38.56
N ILE A 565 -9.12 11.40 37.80
CA ILE A 565 -9.29 9.97 38.12
C ILE A 565 -7.92 9.28 38.24
N SER A 566 -7.00 9.57 37.31
CA SER A 566 -5.66 8.98 37.28
C SER A 566 -4.63 9.66 38.19
N LYS A 567 -5.05 10.65 39.00
CA LYS A 567 -4.16 11.49 39.82
C LYS A 567 -3.00 12.09 39.00
N ASN A 568 -3.34 12.70 37.87
CA ASN A 568 -2.41 13.25 36.88
C ASN A 568 -1.40 12.22 36.34
N LEU A 569 -1.86 11.00 36.04
CA LEU A 569 -1.05 9.96 35.39
C LEU A 569 0.19 9.52 36.19
N GLU A 570 0.11 9.61 37.53
CA GLU A 570 1.24 9.40 38.44
C GLU A 570 1.77 7.96 38.45
N ARG A 571 0.87 6.97 38.48
CA ARG A 571 1.23 5.56 38.64
C ARG A 571 0.90 4.74 37.40
N VAL A 572 1.92 4.33 36.67
CA VAL A 572 1.83 3.42 35.51
C VAL A 572 1.64 1.98 35.99
N LEU A 573 0.64 1.30 35.44
CA LEU A 573 0.37 -0.13 35.64
C LEU A 573 0.96 -0.98 34.51
N GLY A 574 1.09 -0.42 33.29
CA GLY A 574 1.69 -1.11 32.15
C GLY A 574 1.78 -0.23 30.90
N ASN A 575 2.73 -0.54 30.03
CA ASN A 575 2.92 0.10 28.73
C ASN A 575 2.68 -0.92 27.62
N GLY A 576 1.69 -0.66 26.77
CA GLY A 576 1.43 -1.44 25.56
C GLY A 576 1.82 -0.69 24.29
N ASN A 577 1.76 -1.38 23.14
CA ASN A 577 2.09 -0.79 21.83
C ASN A 577 1.21 0.40 21.42
N PHE A 578 0.08 0.58 22.11
CA PHE A 578 -0.98 1.49 21.66
C PHE A 578 -1.47 2.46 22.74
N GLY A 579 -0.86 2.40 23.92
CA GLY A 579 -1.19 3.27 25.04
C GLY A 579 -0.56 2.82 26.34
N THR A 580 -0.63 3.71 27.32
CA THR A 580 -0.18 3.48 28.69
C THR A 580 -1.38 3.34 29.61
N ILE A 581 -1.30 2.37 30.52
CA ILE A 581 -2.33 2.12 31.53
C ILE A 581 -1.87 2.71 32.86
N TYR A 582 -2.73 3.51 33.48
CA TYR A 582 -2.50 4.20 34.74
C TYR A 582 -3.47 3.70 35.81
N HIS A 583 -3.05 3.74 37.06
CA HIS A 583 -3.91 3.48 38.20
C HIS A 583 -4.71 4.72 38.56
N GLY A 584 -5.98 4.57 38.94
CA GLY A 584 -6.84 5.70 39.31
C GLY A 584 -7.95 5.35 40.30
N TYR A 585 -8.76 6.34 40.65
CA TYR A 585 -9.95 6.21 41.48
C TYR A 585 -11.14 6.93 40.86
N LEU A 586 -12.28 6.24 40.75
CA LEU A 586 -13.56 6.80 40.34
C LEU A 586 -14.56 6.59 41.49
N ASP A 587 -14.99 7.66 42.15
CA ASP A 587 -15.90 7.61 43.33
C ASP A 587 -15.48 6.57 44.39
N ASP A 588 -14.21 6.63 44.81
CA ASP A 588 -13.54 5.71 45.76
C ASP A 588 -13.31 4.26 45.26
N ILE A 589 -13.71 3.94 44.02
CA ILE A 589 -13.46 2.64 43.39
C ILE A 589 -12.11 2.68 42.65
N GLN A 590 -11.25 1.67 42.87
CA GLN A 590 -10.00 1.54 42.12
C GLN A 590 -10.27 1.20 40.66
N VAL A 591 -9.64 1.93 39.74
CA VAL A 591 -9.80 1.77 38.29
C VAL A 591 -8.46 1.74 37.57
N ALA A 592 -8.45 1.14 36.38
CA ALA A 592 -7.34 1.19 35.44
C ALA A 592 -7.71 2.10 34.25
N VAL A 593 -6.90 3.13 34.00
CA VAL A 593 -7.13 4.14 32.97
C VAL A 593 -6.15 3.93 31.82
N LYS A 594 -6.61 3.44 30.68
CA LYS A 594 -5.79 3.27 29.48
C LYS A 594 -5.87 4.52 28.63
N ILE A 595 -4.75 5.21 28.46
CA ILE A 595 -4.63 6.36 27.55
C ILE A 595 -3.91 5.92 26.28
N PHE A 596 -4.54 6.15 25.14
CA PHE A 596 -4.00 5.75 23.85
C PHE A 596 -2.99 6.78 23.34
N PHE A 597 -1.95 6.32 22.65
CA PHE A 597 -0.97 7.23 22.05
C PHE A 597 -1.62 8.08 20.95
N PRO A 598 -1.27 9.37 20.82
CA PRO A 598 -1.73 10.23 19.75
C PRO A 598 -1.05 9.85 18.41
N SER A 599 -1.46 8.72 17.85
CA SER A 599 -1.12 8.28 16.49
C SER A 599 -2.39 8.38 15.64
N TYR A 600 -2.32 9.10 14.51
CA TYR A 600 -3.51 9.54 13.76
C TYR A 600 -4.42 8.40 13.23
N VAL A 601 -3.95 7.14 13.15
CA VAL A 601 -4.72 6.05 12.53
C VAL A 601 -4.84 4.79 13.40
N HIS A 602 -3.74 4.30 14.00
CA HIS A 602 -3.73 3.00 14.66
C HIS A 602 -4.34 3.02 16.08
N GLY A 603 -3.95 3.98 16.92
CA GLY A 603 -4.50 4.10 18.28
C GLY A 603 -6.00 4.42 18.31
N TYR A 604 -6.50 5.20 17.35
CA TYR A 604 -7.92 5.53 17.23
C TYR A 604 -8.78 4.31 16.85
N ARG A 605 -8.33 3.49 15.89
CA ARG A 605 -9.05 2.26 15.50
C ARG A 605 -9.17 1.29 16.67
N GLN A 606 -8.12 1.16 17.46
CA GLN A 606 -8.11 0.24 18.58
C GLN A 606 -8.98 0.72 19.75
N PHE A 607 -8.92 2.01 20.08
CA PHE A 607 -9.83 2.65 21.03
C PHE A 607 -11.29 2.40 20.62
N GLN A 608 -11.63 2.62 19.34
CA GLN A 608 -12.98 2.40 18.84
C GLN A 608 -13.41 0.93 18.90
N ALA A 609 -12.54 -0.02 18.52
CA ALA A 609 -12.85 -1.44 18.57
C ALA A 609 -13.13 -1.90 20.00
N GLU A 610 -12.27 -1.51 20.93
CA GLU A 610 -12.35 -1.89 22.34
C GLU A 610 -13.56 -1.24 23.03
N ALA A 611 -13.79 0.06 22.82
CA ALA A 611 -14.98 0.74 23.33
C ALA A 611 -16.28 0.16 22.75
N LYS A 612 -16.30 -0.22 21.48
CA LYS A 612 -17.48 -0.79 20.81
C LYS A 612 -17.84 -2.20 21.31
N VAL A 613 -16.84 -3.03 21.62
CA VAL A 613 -17.10 -4.37 22.17
C VAL A 613 -17.53 -4.27 23.62
N LEU A 614 -16.76 -3.56 24.45
CA LEU A 614 -17.03 -3.46 25.88
C LEU A 614 -18.31 -2.69 26.21
N SER A 615 -18.77 -1.81 25.31
CA SER A 615 -20.08 -1.16 25.45
C SER A 615 -21.29 -2.09 25.25
N ARG A 616 -21.05 -3.32 24.79
CA ARG A 616 -22.10 -4.26 24.37
C ARG A 616 -22.04 -5.58 25.13
N VAL A 617 -20.89 -5.91 25.72
CA VAL A 617 -20.67 -7.19 26.38
C VAL A 617 -20.45 -7.00 27.87
N HIS A 618 -21.20 -7.77 28.66
CA HIS A 618 -21.07 -7.78 30.10
C HIS A 618 -21.08 -9.24 30.54
N HIS A 619 -19.94 -9.71 31.05
CA HIS A 619 -19.78 -11.09 31.50
C HIS A 619 -18.71 -11.15 32.59
N ARG A 620 -18.89 -12.04 33.58
CA ARG A 620 -18.00 -12.12 34.75
C ARG A 620 -16.53 -12.40 34.42
N ASN A 621 -16.25 -13.01 33.27
CA ASN A 621 -14.90 -13.35 32.80
C ASN A 621 -14.37 -12.40 31.70
N LEU A 622 -14.99 -11.23 31.53
CA LEU A 622 -14.50 -10.14 30.67
C LEU A 622 -14.35 -8.89 31.54
N THR A 623 -13.37 -8.03 31.24
CA THR A 623 -13.23 -6.78 32.00
C THR A 623 -14.41 -5.85 31.79
N THR A 624 -14.81 -5.18 32.86
CA THR A 624 -15.83 -4.16 32.86
C THR A 624 -15.23 -2.81 32.48
N CYS A 625 -15.89 -2.09 31.57
CA CYS A 625 -15.54 -0.72 31.20
C CYS A 625 -16.53 0.23 31.87
N PHE A 626 -16.04 1.16 32.70
CA PHE A 626 -16.87 2.15 33.40
C PHE A 626 -17.18 3.38 32.52
N GLY A 627 -16.34 3.67 31.55
CA GLY A 627 -16.55 4.78 30.63
C GLY A 627 -15.34 5.10 29.77
N TYR A 628 -15.50 6.15 28.97
CA TYR A 628 -14.49 6.56 28.00
C TYR A 628 -14.38 8.08 27.88
N CYS A 629 -13.21 8.53 27.46
CA CYS A 629 -12.92 9.91 27.06
C CYS A 629 -12.58 9.94 25.57
N ASN A 630 -13.25 10.81 24.82
CA ASN A 630 -13.01 11.00 23.40
C ASN A 630 -12.97 12.50 23.03
N GLU A 631 -11.83 13.16 23.29
CA GLU A 631 -11.63 14.59 23.00
C GLU A 631 -10.40 14.78 22.12
N ASP A 632 -10.56 15.33 20.90
CA ASP A 632 -9.46 15.63 19.96
C ASP A 632 -8.41 14.50 19.81
N THR A 633 -7.18 14.72 20.30
CA THR A 633 -6.08 13.73 20.32
C THR A 633 -6.05 12.85 21.57
N ASN A 634 -6.86 13.17 22.58
CA ASN A 634 -6.92 12.48 23.86
C ASN A 634 -8.02 11.41 23.83
N LYS A 635 -7.61 10.14 23.93
CA LYS A 635 -8.51 8.98 23.98
C LYS A 635 -8.18 8.16 25.21
N GLY A 636 -9.20 7.83 25.98
CA GLY A 636 -9.03 7.08 27.23
C GLY A 636 -10.17 6.11 27.50
N LEU A 637 -9.85 4.96 28.08
CA LEU A 637 -10.83 3.99 28.60
C LEU A 637 -10.58 3.74 30.10
N ILE A 638 -11.66 3.65 30.86
CA ILE A 638 -11.64 3.41 32.30
C ILE A 638 -12.19 2.01 32.56
N TYR A 639 -11.36 1.14 33.12
CA TYR A 639 -11.69 -0.24 33.45
C TYR A 639 -11.72 -0.47 34.95
N GLU A 640 -12.32 -1.58 35.35
CA GLU A 640 -12.06 -2.16 36.66
C GLU A 640 -10.57 -2.46 36.86
N TYR A 641 -10.11 -2.21 38.09
CA TYR A 641 -8.73 -2.52 38.47
C TYR A 641 -8.59 -3.99 38.87
N MET A 642 -7.55 -4.64 38.36
CA MET A 642 -7.26 -6.06 38.60
C MET A 642 -6.02 -6.17 39.50
N SER A 643 -6.23 -6.48 40.78
CA SER A 643 -5.22 -6.35 41.83
C SER A 643 -4.05 -7.32 41.72
N ASN A 644 -4.24 -8.49 41.09
CA ASN A 644 -3.21 -9.51 40.94
C ASN A 644 -2.47 -9.46 39.58
N GLY A 645 -2.72 -8.44 38.78
CA GLY A 645 -1.97 -8.20 37.53
C GLY A 645 -2.31 -9.20 36.42
N ASN A 646 -1.36 -9.45 35.51
CA ASN A 646 -1.56 -10.32 34.36
C ASN A 646 -1.05 -11.76 34.61
N LEU A 647 -1.59 -12.71 33.86
CA LEU A 647 -1.28 -14.13 34.02
C LEU A 647 0.19 -14.46 33.70
N GLN A 648 0.85 -13.72 32.79
CA GLN A 648 2.26 -13.96 32.47
C GLN A 648 3.14 -13.78 33.70
N ASP A 649 2.93 -12.70 34.44
CA ASP A 649 3.69 -12.40 35.66
C ASP A 649 3.34 -13.37 36.79
N ALA A 650 2.08 -13.81 36.89
CA ALA A 650 1.63 -14.80 37.89
C ALA A 650 2.16 -16.23 37.61
N LEU A 651 2.56 -16.51 36.38
CA LEU A 651 3.21 -17.77 35.98
C LEU A 651 4.74 -17.69 35.98
N SER A 652 5.32 -16.51 36.15
CA SER A 652 6.77 -16.30 36.16
C SER A 652 7.40 -16.69 37.49
N ASP A 653 8.62 -17.26 37.45
CA ASP A 653 9.38 -17.65 38.64
C ASP A 653 9.82 -16.45 39.52
N SER A 654 9.64 -15.23 39.01
CA SER A 654 10.04 -13.98 39.66
C SER A 654 9.00 -13.39 40.63
N ASN A 655 7.80 -13.97 40.72
CA ASN A 655 6.70 -13.42 41.52
C ASN A 655 6.47 -14.24 42.80
N ALA A 656 6.29 -13.56 43.95
CA ALA A 656 6.23 -14.22 45.26
C ALA A 656 4.93 -15.01 45.51
N ASN A 657 3.89 -14.78 44.70
CA ASN A 657 2.59 -15.44 44.79
C ASN A 657 2.40 -16.42 43.62
N PHE A 658 2.84 -17.66 43.82
CA PHE A 658 2.70 -18.72 42.83
C PHE A 658 1.26 -19.25 42.77
N LEU A 659 0.69 -19.30 41.57
CA LEU A 659 -0.59 -19.99 41.34
C LEU A 659 -0.42 -21.50 41.56
N SER A 660 -1.21 -22.06 42.47
CA SER A 660 -1.40 -23.49 42.65
C SER A 660 -2.00 -24.14 41.40
N TRP A 661 -1.89 -25.46 41.27
CA TRP A 661 -2.52 -26.19 40.17
C TRP A 661 -4.04 -26.02 40.11
N GLN A 662 -4.69 -25.89 41.28
CA GLN A 662 -6.13 -25.65 41.36
C GLN A 662 -6.48 -24.26 40.81
N GLU A 663 -5.72 -23.23 41.17
CA GLU A 663 -5.92 -21.86 40.66
C GLU A 663 -5.62 -21.77 39.16
N ARG A 664 -4.59 -22.46 38.67
CA ARG A 664 -4.30 -22.54 37.22
C ARG A 664 -5.44 -23.17 36.44
N LEU A 665 -6.03 -24.24 36.95
CA LEU A 665 -7.20 -24.88 36.35
C LEU A 665 -8.41 -23.94 36.36
N GLN A 666 -8.61 -23.22 37.47
CA GLN A 666 -9.69 -22.23 37.59
C GLN A 666 -9.52 -21.09 36.57
N VAL A 667 -8.31 -20.57 36.39
CA VAL A 667 -7.97 -19.56 35.36
C VAL A 667 -8.29 -20.08 33.96
N ALA A 668 -7.90 -21.31 33.63
CA ALA A 668 -8.19 -21.90 32.32
C ALA A 668 -9.71 -22.02 32.08
N LEU A 669 -10.46 -22.42 33.11
CA LEU A 669 -11.91 -22.53 33.06
C LEU A 669 -12.58 -21.16 32.86
N ASP A 670 -12.09 -20.13 33.54
CA ASP A 670 -12.60 -18.77 33.44
C ASP A 670 -12.34 -18.14 32.06
N VAL A 671 -11.15 -18.38 31.49
CA VAL A 671 -10.83 -18.00 30.11
C VAL A 671 -11.76 -18.71 29.12
N ALA A 672 -11.95 -20.02 29.28
CA ALA A 672 -12.84 -20.79 28.41
C ALA A 672 -14.29 -20.29 28.44
N LYS A 673 -14.82 -19.99 29.64
CA LYS A 673 -16.16 -19.38 29.80
C LYS A 673 -16.25 -18.00 29.17
N GLY A 674 -15.21 -17.18 29.28
CA GLY A 674 -15.13 -15.88 28.62
C GLY A 674 -15.21 -16.00 27.10
N LEU A 675 -14.45 -16.92 26.51
CA LEU A 675 -14.45 -17.17 25.07
C LEU A 675 -15.75 -17.80 24.57
N GLU A 676 -16.31 -18.76 25.31
CA GLU A 676 -17.60 -19.36 24.99
C GLU A 676 -18.71 -18.30 24.94
N PHE A 677 -18.73 -17.39 25.91
CA PHE A 677 -19.68 -16.27 25.92
C PHE A 677 -19.49 -15.35 24.71
N LEU A 678 -18.24 -15.05 24.32
CA LEU A 678 -17.96 -14.22 23.15
C LEU A 678 -18.38 -14.90 21.84
N HIS A 679 -18.09 -16.19 21.66
CA HIS A 679 -18.38 -16.92 20.43
C HIS A 679 -19.85 -17.33 20.29
N ASN A 680 -20.48 -17.78 21.38
CA ASN A 680 -21.80 -18.38 21.34
C ASN A 680 -22.87 -17.54 22.07
N GLY A 681 -22.47 -16.82 23.11
CA GLY A 681 -23.36 -15.98 23.92
C GLY A 681 -23.67 -14.62 23.28
N CYS A 682 -22.73 -14.05 22.53
CA CYS A 682 -22.91 -12.79 21.82
C CYS A 682 -23.57 -13.02 20.46
N LYS A 683 -24.55 -12.18 20.11
CA LYS A 683 -25.20 -12.16 18.79
C LYS A 683 -25.08 -10.76 18.21
N PRO A 684 -24.18 -10.53 17.23
CA PRO A 684 -23.38 -11.52 16.50
C PRO A 684 -22.19 -12.07 17.32
N PRO A 685 -21.63 -13.27 16.98
CA PRO A 685 -20.43 -13.81 17.62
C PRO A 685 -19.24 -12.84 17.59
N ILE A 686 -18.41 -12.85 18.63
CA ILE A 686 -17.25 -11.97 18.76
C ILE A 686 -15.99 -12.82 18.92
N ILE A 687 -15.01 -12.70 18.02
CA ILE A 687 -13.68 -13.28 18.18
C ILE A 687 -12.79 -12.25 18.89
N HIS A 688 -12.11 -12.64 19.97
CA HIS A 688 -11.23 -11.73 20.73
C HIS A 688 -10.00 -11.26 19.93
N GLY A 689 -9.37 -12.15 19.16
CA GLY A 689 -8.29 -11.82 18.20
C GLY A 689 -6.93 -11.43 18.79
N ASN A 690 -6.75 -11.48 20.13
CA ASN A 690 -5.48 -11.13 20.80
C ASN A 690 -5.36 -11.83 22.17
N LEU A 691 -5.66 -13.13 22.21
CA LEU A 691 -5.61 -13.91 23.45
C LEU A 691 -4.16 -14.33 23.73
N LYS A 692 -3.60 -13.82 24.83
CA LYS A 692 -2.25 -14.13 25.31
C LYS A 692 -2.17 -13.93 26.83
N PRO A 693 -1.19 -14.52 27.54
CA PRO A 693 -1.10 -14.42 29.00
C PRO A 693 -1.06 -12.97 29.55
N THR A 694 -0.50 -12.02 28.80
CA THR A 694 -0.49 -10.59 29.18
C THR A 694 -1.86 -9.90 29.09
N ASN A 695 -2.81 -10.48 28.35
CA ASN A 695 -4.17 -9.98 28.17
C ASN A 695 -5.21 -10.76 29.00
N ILE A 696 -4.75 -11.57 29.95
CA ILE A 696 -5.58 -12.26 30.94
C ILE A 696 -5.22 -11.66 32.29
N LEU A 697 -6.14 -10.90 32.89
CA LEU A 697 -5.93 -10.25 34.19
C LEU A 697 -6.61 -11.04 35.31
N LEU A 698 -6.02 -10.97 36.50
CA LEU A 698 -6.44 -11.71 37.69
C LEU A 698 -6.98 -10.76 38.75
N ASP A 699 -8.19 -11.03 39.23
CA ASP A 699 -8.78 -10.28 40.35
C ASP A 699 -8.18 -10.72 41.69
N GLU A 700 -8.64 -10.13 42.80
CA GLU A 700 -8.19 -10.42 44.16
C GLU A 700 -8.32 -11.90 44.58
N ASN A 701 -9.20 -12.66 43.92
CA ASN A 701 -9.45 -14.08 44.16
C ASN A 701 -8.83 -14.98 43.07
N PHE A 702 -7.96 -14.44 42.22
CA PHE A 702 -7.34 -15.11 41.07
C PHE A 702 -8.32 -15.61 39.99
N HIS A 703 -9.52 -15.03 39.91
CA HIS A 703 -10.39 -15.29 38.76
C HIS A 703 -9.90 -14.52 37.54
N ALA A 704 -9.95 -15.19 36.39
CA ALA A 704 -9.46 -14.63 35.15
C ALA A 704 -10.51 -13.80 34.41
N LYS A 705 -10.09 -12.63 33.93
CA LYS A 705 -10.86 -11.78 33.00
C LYS A 705 -10.05 -11.46 31.75
N LEU A 706 -10.71 -11.54 30.60
CA LEU A 706 -10.12 -11.16 29.31
C LEU A 706 -10.15 -9.64 29.13
N VAL A 707 -9.05 -9.08 28.63
CA VAL A 707 -8.86 -7.65 28.36
C VAL A 707 -8.25 -7.39 26.99
N ASP A 708 -8.18 -6.11 26.58
CA ASP A 708 -7.58 -5.66 25.32
C ASP A 708 -8.30 -6.19 24.07
N PHE A 709 -9.57 -5.78 23.93
CA PHE A 709 -10.43 -6.09 22.78
C PHE A 709 -10.11 -5.25 21.54
N GLY A 710 -8.94 -4.62 21.49
CA GLY A 710 -8.51 -3.75 20.41
C GLY A 710 -8.43 -4.41 19.04
N LEU A 711 -8.24 -5.73 18.98
CA LEU A 711 -8.19 -6.54 17.75
C LEU A 711 -9.41 -7.46 17.59
N SER A 712 -10.44 -7.27 18.42
CA SER A 712 -11.64 -8.10 18.39
C SER A 712 -12.46 -7.87 17.12
N LYS A 713 -13.08 -8.95 16.61
CA LYS A 713 -13.89 -8.96 15.39
C LYS A 713 -15.29 -9.48 15.71
N ILE A 714 -16.33 -8.74 15.31
CA ILE A 714 -17.73 -9.17 15.41
C ILE A 714 -18.10 -9.85 14.08
N LEU A 715 -18.44 -11.14 14.10
CA LEU A 715 -18.81 -11.94 12.92
C LEU A 715 -20.28 -11.71 12.55
N ILE A 716 -20.54 -11.17 11.37
CA ILE A 716 -21.92 -10.96 10.89
C ILE A 716 -22.34 -12.22 10.15
N THR A 717 -23.26 -13.00 10.71
CA THR A 717 -23.84 -14.18 10.04
C THR A 717 -24.87 -13.73 8.99
N GLU A 718 -24.48 -13.78 7.72
CA GLU A 718 -25.41 -14.02 6.60
C GLU A 718 -25.45 -15.53 6.33
N ASP A 719 -26.54 -16.01 5.74
CA ASP A 719 -26.98 -17.41 5.74
C ASP A 719 -25.93 -18.48 5.43
N ALA A 720 -26.04 -19.57 6.19
CA ALA A 720 -25.36 -20.86 6.10
C ALA A 720 -24.73 -21.25 4.75
N THR A 721 -23.43 -21.02 4.61
CA THR A 721 -22.51 -21.97 3.97
C THR A 721 -21.22 -22.01 4.77
N THR A 722 -20.87 -23.23 5.18
CA THR A 722 -19.69 -23.64 5.95
C THR A 722 -18.40 -23.04 5.42
N GLU A 723 -17.88 -22.01 6.08
CA GLU A 723 -16.45 -21.71 6.11
C GLU A 723 -15.81 -22.58 7.20
N TYR A 724 -15.01 -23.55 6.75
CA TYR A 724 -14.09 -24.25 7.62
C TYR A 724 -13.02 -23.25 8.09
N LEU A 725 -12.89 -23.12 9.40
CA LEU A 725 -11.70 -22.54 10.04
C LEU A 725 -10.54 -23.49 9.78
N ASP A 726 -9.57 -23.05 8.97
CA ASP A 726 -8.27 -23.72 8.89
C ASP A 726 -7.38 -23.19 10.04
N PRO A 727 -6.78 -24.07 10.86
CA PRO A 727 -5.84 -23.68 11.89
C PRO A 727 -4.40 -23.88 11.39
N GLU A 728 -3.74 -22.79 11.02
CA GLU A 728 -2.34 -22.45 11.39
C GLU A 728 -1.97 -21.04 10.90
#